data_AF-A0A350EU70-F1
#
_entry.id   AF-A0A350EU70-F1
#
_cell.length_a   1.000
_cell.length_b   1.000
_cell.length_c   1.000
_cell.angle_alpha   90.00
_cell.angle_beta   90.00
_cell.angle_gamma   90.00
#
_symmetry.space_group_name_H-M   'P 1'
#
loop_
_entity.id
_entity.type
_entity.pdbx_description
1 polymer ?
#
loop_
_entity_poly.entity_id
_entity_poly.type
_entity_poly.pdbx_seq_one_letter_code
_entity_poly.pdbx_strand_id
1 'polypeptide(L)'
;MPRTIQQLLSTAAVAASVFMTVEPSLASAPGPANREAKLARVEAAHLVLPDAYRQLIDDRALIDDHHAEHYRVEACPPPLIVPARPVRRPPLHAIRVHHTAISEATLAHRSGILQQHEPLRGFRAPILAEADSWNIQQVSPATATPAEREAERLVIRRLAGDGLLKTLIQVLEHLGTDGFTAPDRSSLDRLYRIGFPADLLAPFVAGEQEDAVNDSLEVLGALARKLSSGIDPQIVKQELETVSFRVPSYWQGFEIATESGQHEIGLVRMQLGGGYRNGIVPGDAIDVSRQMIAGLPDADFIVSVPAQFLEPVSWFANTVLPLRRRHQLMLVAEPLMTESWAQDNGKSGIIRPTGSALPVHATMAPRYASRDEALSTFLPTESFLMDGLQGAGHRVIQFPLLFQGGNLLAVEEPRTGRRILVLSEAVVHRNVALGLGPAQVLEILQQGFGVAECVVIPAASYHLDFDLNVRAIDGELVAFVNDPKTAALTVLGLGIDTFEHHGWIDAGAAVRLRYDLNGEGRLVHQQLSELTRAGLGSEGWYRTDFATMFRANGVDAADGNLKVFLLALDILESRLPDLPTAHPDAGRRVYIEALRRLDRARLAQLDFVKSLGWRVKAVPSMPDLSHGINYLNGIHHRAGYIMPAHGGFYGKLDLAAENAFRRALGENAGIQRIQCAELQRKYGAVHCAAAVFPAFDRPAGD
;
A
#
# COMPACT_ATOMS: atom_id res chain seq x y z
N MET A 1 -2.34 -45.82 -14.87
CA MET A 1 -2.00 -45.00 -13.68
C MET A 1 -2.48 -45.74 -12.45
N PRO A 2 -1.64 -46.03 -11.44
CA PRO A 2 -2.06 -46.87 -10.32
C PRO A 2 -2.83 -46.07 -9.26
N ARG A 3 -3.85 -46.71 -8.69
CA ARG A 3 -4.83 -46.20 -7.70
C ARG A 3 -4.22 -45.53 -6.46
N THR A 4 -2.92 -45.67 -6.23
CA THR A 4 -2.18 -45.15 -5.07
C THR A 4 -2.09 -43.62 -5.04
N ILE A 5 -2.05 -42.95 -6.20
CA ILE A 5 -2.02 -41.46 -6.25
C ILE A 5 -3.38 -40.86 -5.88
N GLN A 6 -4.49 -41.52 -6.25
CA GLN A 6 -5.83 -41.02 -5.96
C GLN A 6 -6.17 -41.16 -4.47
N GLN A 7 -5.64 -42.19 -3.80
CA GLN A 7 -5.73 -42.32 -2.34
C GLN A 7 -4.84 -41.29 -1.62
N LEU A 8 -3.60 -41.05 -2.06
CA LEU A 8 -2.76 -39.98 -1.50
C LEU A 8 -3.39 -38.59 -1.64
N LEU A 9 -4.06 -38.31 -2.77
CA LEU A 9 -4.80 -37.05 -2.97
C LEU A 9 -6.02 -36.94 -2.04
N SER A 10 -6.69 -38.07 -1.74
CA SER A 10 -7.83 -38.08 -0.80
C SER A 10 -7.39 -37.94 0.67
N THR A 11 -6.28 -38.55 1.07
CA THR A 11 -5.76 -38.47 2.45
C THR A 11 -5.09 -37.13 2.73
N ALA A 12 -4.40 -36.55 1.74
CA ALA A 12 -3.89 -35.17 1.83
C ALA A 12 -5.03 -34.14 1.86
N ALA A 13 -6.11 -34.35 1.11
CA ALA A 13 -7.29 -33.48 1.15
C ALA A 13 -8.03 -33.54 2.50
N VAL A 14 -8.09 -34.72 3.14
CA VAL A 14 -8.73 -34.89 4.46
C VAL A 14 -7.84 -34.37 5.59
N ALA A 15 -6.51 -34.56 5.53
CA ALA A 15 -5.58 -33.99 6.50
C ALA A 15 -5.49 -32.45 6.41
N ALA A 16 -5.57 -31.88 5.19
CA ALA A 16 -5.65 -30.44 4.97
C ALA A 16 -6.99 -29.82 5.44
N SER A 17 -8.08 -30.58 5.41
CA SER A 17 -9.41 -30.10 5.85
C SER A 17 -9.54 -29.99 7.37
N VAL A 18 -8.72 -30.70 8.16
CA VAL A 18 -8.81 -30.74 9.63
C VAL A 18 -7.90 -29.71 10.31
N PHE A 19 -6.91 -29.13 9.61
CA PHE A 19 -6.00 -28.10 10.15
C PHE A 19 -6.30 -26.66 9.68
N MET A 20 -7.34 -26.44 8.85
CA MET A 20 -7.59 -25.14 8.20
C MET A 20 -8.83 -24.38 8.70
N THR A 21 -9.44 -24.79 9.81
CA THR A 21 -10.59 -24.07 10.42
C THR A 21 -10.19 -23.07 11.50
N VAL A 22 -8.91 -22.94 11.82
CA VAL A 22 -8.45 -21.76 12.55
C VAL A 22 -8.21 -20.68 11.50
N GLU A 23 -9.26 -19.95 11.14
CA GLU A 23 -9.04 -18.57 10.72
C GLU A 23 -8.33 -17.90 11.91
N PRO A 24 -7.04 -17.51 11.84
CA PRO A 24 -6.74 -16.25 12.46
C PRO A 24 -7.66 -15.31 11.70
N SER A 25 -8.73 -14.86 12.37
CA SER A 25 -9.59 -13.74 11.99
C SER A 25 -8.94 -13.06 10.80
N LEU A 26 -9.43 -13.29 9.57
CA LEU A 26 -9.07 -12.48 8.40
C LEU A 26 -9.02 -11.09 8.98
N ALA A 27 -7.81 -10.56 9.17
CA ALA A 27 -7.61 -9.35 9.94
C ALA A 27 -8.56 -8.40 9.26
N SER A 28 -9.62 -8.08 9.99
CA SER A 28 -10.66 -7.23 9.49
C SER A 28 -9.89 -6.05 8.92
N ALA A 29 -10.24 -5.60 7.71
CA ALA A 29 -10.21 -4.16 7.46
C ALA A 29 -10.56 -3.52 8.81
N PRO A 30 -9.60 -2.88 9.50
CA PRO A 30 -9.55 -2.81 10.96
C PRO A 30 -10.96 -2.62 11.47
N GLY A 31 -11.56 -3.69 12.00
CA GLY A 31 -12.97 -3.64 12.41
C GLY A 31 -13.12 -2.43 13.32
N PRO A 32 -14.18 -1.61 13.16
CA PRO A 32 -14.25 -0.20 13.55
C PRO A 32 -13.61 0.03 14.92
N ALA A 33 -12.30 0.27 14.91
CA ALA A 33 -11.54 0.58 16.10
C ALA A 33 -11.64 2.08 16.22
N ASN A 34 -12.86 2.49 16.62
CA ASN A 34 -13.31 3.78 17.08
C ASN A 34 -12.54 4.95 16.45
N ARG A 35 -13.12 5.64 15.45
CA ARG A 35 -12.60 6.91 14.93
C ARG A 35 -12.07 7.82 16.04
N GLU A 36 -12.74 7.87 17.19
CA GLU A 36 -12.26 8.59 18.38
C GLU A 36 -10.93 8.04 18.93
N ALA A 37 -10.75 6.72 19.02
CA ALA A 37 -9.48 6.10 19.40
C ALA A 37 -8.37 6.36 18.37
N LYS A 38 -8.69 6.35 17.07
CA LYS A 38 -7.70 6.69 16.02
C LYS A 38 -7.28 8.16 16.12
N LEU A 39 -8.23 9.08 16.25
CA LEU A 39 -7.95 10.51 16.42
C LEU A 39 -7.20 10.78 17.72
N ALA A 40 -7.61 10.17 18.83
CA ALA A 40 -6.92 10.28 20.12
C ALA A 40 -5.48 9.76 20.03
N ARG A 41 -5.21 8.70 19.25
CA ARG A 41 -3.85 8.22 18.98
C ARG A 41 -3.04 9.22 18.17
N VAL A 42 -3.63 9.82 17.13
CA VAL A 42 -2.96 10.88 16.33
C VAL A 42 -2.62 12.09 17.21
N GLU A 43 -3.53 12.51 18.08
CA GLU A 43 -3.32 13.58 19.04
C GLU A 43 -2.23 13.22 20.06
N ALA A 44 -2.29 12.03 20.65
CA ALA A 44 -1.30 11.52 21.60
C ALA A 44 0.09 11.35 20.98
N ALA A 45 0.15 11.08 19.68
CA ALA A 45 1.40 10.96 18.94
C ALA A 45 2.08 12.32 18.69
N HIS A 46 1.46 13.47 19.03
CA HIS A 46 2.01 14.81 18.83
C HIS A 46 2.56 15.03 17.42
N LEU A 47 1.78 14.62 16.41
CA LEU A 47 2.12 14.79 15.01
C LEU A 47 1.80 16.21 14.56
N VAL A 48 2.75 16.85 13.87
CA VAL A 48 2.56 18.19 13.27
C VAL A 48 1.95 18.03 11.89
N LEU A 49 0.69 17.60 11.85
CA LEU A 49 -0.08 17.45 10.62
C LEU A 49 -0.78 18.77 10.24
N PRO A 50 -0.86 19.15 8.96
CA PRO A 50 -1.72 20.24 8.52
C PRO A 50 -3.21 19.93 8.80
N ASP A 51 -4.02 20.97 9.06
CA ASP A 51 -5.46 20.82 9.33
C ASP A 51 -6.20 20.13 8.19
N ALA A 52 -5.90 20.51 6.94
CA ALA A 52 -6.50 19.91 5.76
C ALA A 52 -6.21 18.40 5.70
N TYR A 53 -4.99 17.98 5.99
CA TYR A 53 -4.59 16.58 6.00
C TYR A 53 -5.26 15.80 7.14
N ARG A 54 -5.35 16.38 8.35
CA ARG A 54 -6.13 15.80 9.46
C ARG A 54 -7.59 15.59 9.08
N GLN A 55 -8.22 16.59 8.44
CA GLN A 55 -9.61 16.50 8.01
C GLN A 55 -9.82 15.36 7.00
N LEU A 56 -8.87 15.13 6.09
CA LEU A 56 -8.96 14.02 5.13
C LEU A 56 -8.91 12.65 5.81
N ILE A 57 -8.05 12.49 6.82
CA ILE A 57 -7.98 11.26 7.62
C ILE A 57 -9.28 11.04 8.38
N ASP A 58 -9.82 12.10 8.95
CA ASP A 58 -11.10 12.08 9.67
C ASP A 58 -12.27 11.72 8.74
N ASP A 59 -12.31 12.32 7.55
CA ASP A 59 -13.35 12.07 6.55
C ASP A 59 -13.37 10.60 6.11
N ARG A 60 -12.19 9.99 5.91
CA ARG A 60 -12.10 8.56 5.54
C ARG A 60 -12.55 7.65 6.66
N ALA A 61 -12.08 7.90 7.88
CA ALA A 61 -12.51 7.12 9.04
C ALA A 61 -14.03 7.18 9.20
N LEU A 62 -14.62 8.35 8.98
CA LEU A 62 -16.07 8.54 9.03
C LEU A 62 -16.82 7.78 7.93
N ILE A 63 -16.28 7.75 6.71
CA ILE A 63 -16.87 6.98 5.59
C ILE A 63 -16.78 5.47 5.87
N ASP A 64 -15.63 4.99 6.33
CA ASP A 64 -15.44 3.58 6.70
C ASP A 64 -16.39 3.14 7.82
N ASP A 65 -16.50 3.95 8.88
CA ASP A 65 -17.43 3.70 9.99
C ASP A 65 -18.87 3.65 9.49
N HIS A 66 -19.28 4.60 8.64
CA HIS A 66 -20.63 4.63 8.06
C HIS A 66 -20.91 3.37 7.23
N HIS A 67 -19.96 2.93 6.39
CA HIS A 67 -20.13 1.72 5.58
C HIS A 67 -20.22 0.47 6.45
N ALA A 68 -19.37 0.36 7.48
CA ALA A 68 -19.38 -0.78 8.40
C ALA A 68 -20.67 -0.87 9.23
N GLU A 69 -21.29 0.27 9.55
CA GLU A 69 -22.55 0.33 10.28
C GLU A 69 -23.78 0.11 9.38
N HIS A 70 -23.87 0.83 8.26
CA HIS A 70 -25.10 0.92 7.49
C HIS A 70 -25.18 0.00 6.27
N TYR A 71 -24.07 -0.60 5.83
CA TYR A 71 -24.06 -1.51 4.68
C TYR A 71 -24.01 -2.99 5.10
N ARG A 72 -24.46 -3.30 6.32
CA ARG A 72 -24.48 -4.68 6.82
C ARG A 72 -25.44 -5.53 6.01
N VAL A 73 -24.99 -6.72 5.66
CA VAL A 73 -25.78 -7.73 4.95
C VAL A 73 -25.86 -8.96 5.84
N GLU A 74 -27.02 -9.59 5.89
CA GLU A 74 -27.16 -10.94 6.44
C GLU A 74 -26.14 -11.89 5.78
N ALA A 75 -25.77 -12.96 6.50
CA ALA A 75 -24.73 -13.88 6.04
C ALA A 75 -25.04 -14.41 4.62
N CYS A 76 -24.19 -14.06 3.66
CA CYS A 76 -24.28 -14.53 2.30
C CYS A 76 -23.39 -15.77 2.11
N PRO A 77 -23.76 -16.71 1.21
CA PRO A 77 -22.86 -17.79 0.83
C PRO A 77 -21.55 -17.21 0.28
N PRO A 78 -20.38 -17.75 0.67
CA PRO A 78 -19.12 -17.28 0.14
C PRO A 78 -19.05 -17.52 -1.39
N PRO A 79 -18.22 -16.74 -2.11
CA PRO A 79 -17.87 -17.02 -3.49
C PRO A 79 -17.45 -18.48 -3.70
N LEU A 80 -17.91 -19.11 -4.80
CA LEU A 80 -17.49 -20.46 -5.13
C LEU A 80 -16.00 -20.46 -5.46
N ILE A 81 -15.27 -21.31 -4.75
CA ILE A 81 -13.87 -21.59 -5.02
C ILE A 81 -13.76 -22.27 -6.38
N VAL A 82 -12.91 -21.72 -7.25
CA VAL A 82 -12.72 -22.29 -8.59
C VAL A 82 -11.68 -23.40 -8.51
N PRO A 83 -12.00 -24.62 -8.97
CA PRO A 83 -11.03 -25.71 -9.00
C PRO A 83 -9.91 -25.34 -9.97
N ALA A 84 -8.68 -25.52 -9.52
CA ALA A 84 -7.51 -25.25 -10.32
C ALA A 84 -7.42 -26.28 -11.45
N ARG A 85 -7.58 -25.84 -12.70
CA ARG A 85 -7.50 -26.74 -13.86
C ARG A 85 -6.03 -26.95 -14.23
N PRO A 86 -5.56 -28.21 -14.32
CA PRO A 86 -4.21 -28.48 -14.75
C PRO A 86 -3.95 -27.89 -16.13
N VAL A 87 -2.82 -27.20 -16.28
CA VAL A 87 -2.27 -26.82 -17.59
C VAL A 87 -1.13 -27.77 -17.95
N ARG A 88 -0.59 -27.60 -19.17
CA ARG A 88 0.63 -28.29 -19.61
C ARG A 88 1.67 -28.25 -18.49
N ARG A 89 2.27 -29.41 -18.18
CA ARG A 89 3.32 -29.51 -17.16
C ARG A 89 4.44 -28.51 -17.45
N PRO A 90 4.87 -27.72 -16.46
CA PRO A 90 6.03 -26.86 -16.57
C PRO A 90 7.29 -27.62 -17.02
N PRO A 91 8.26 -26.95 -17.65
CA PRO A 91 9.60 -27.50 -17.85
C PRO A 91 10.22 -27.98 -16.52
N LEU A 92 11.09 -28.98 -16.58
CA LEU A 92 11.91 -29.38 -15.44
C LEU A 92 12.68 -28.16 -14.91
N HIS A 93 12.66 -27.96 -13.59
CA HIS A 93 13.29 -26.83 -12.91
C HIS A 93 12.71 -25.45 -13.28
N ALA A 94 11.45 -25.36 -13.73
CA ALA A 94 10.78 -24.07 -13.88
C ALA A 94 10.63 -23.31 -12.55
N ILE A 95 10.59 -24.05 -11.43
CA ILE A 95 10.35 -23.53 -10.08
C ILE A 95 11.60 -23.76 -9.22
N ARG A 96 12.01 -22.74 -8.49
CA ARG A 96 13.00 -22.81 -7.40
C ARG A 96 12.33 -22.46 -6.08
N VAL A 97 12.86 -23.01 -5.00
CA VAL A 97 12.37 -22.75 -3.64
C VAL A 97 13.55 -22.31 -2.79
N HIS A 98 13.41 -21.20 -2.09
CA HIS A 98 14.32 -20.73 -1.05
C HIS A 98 13.61 -20.79 0.30
N HIS A 99 14.28 -21.30 1.32
CA HIS A 99 13.80 -21.24 2.70
C HIS A 99 14.56 -20.15 3.44
N THR A 100 13.83 -19.16 3.96
CA THR A 100 14.42 -18.06 4.72
C THR A 100 15.16 -18.63 5.94
N ALA A 101 16.47 -18.41 6.00
CA ALA A 101 17.30 -18.86 7.11
C ALA A 101 17.28 -17.81 8.24
N ILE A 102 16.75 -18.19 9.40
CA ILE A 102 16.68 -17.35 10.59
C ILE A 102 16.97 -18.19 11.83
N SER A 103 17.65 -17.61 12.82
CA SER A 103 17.88 -18.31 14.08
C SER A 103 16.56 -18.55 14.83
N GLU A 104 16.48 -19.63 15.61
CA GLU A 104 15.28 -19.94 16.41
C GLU A 104 14.96 -18.81 17.41
N ALA A 105 15.99 -18.21 18.01
CA ALA A 105 15.85 -17.09 18.94
C ALA A 105 15.26 -15.85 18.23
N THR A 106 15.79 -15.51 17.05
CA THR A 106 15.29 -14.37 16.26
C THR A 106 13.86 -14.63 15.78
N LEU A 107 13.52 -15.85 15.37
CA LEU A 107 12.16 -16.20 14.96
C LEU A 107 11.17 -16.15 16.13
N ALA A 108 11.54 -16.68 17.29
CA ALA A 108 10.71 -16.65 18.50
C ALA A 108 10.43 -15.20 18.93
N HIS A 109 11.46 -14.34 18.90
CA HIS A 109 11.30 -12.91 19.17
C HIS A 109 10.36 -12.24 18.16
N ARG A 110 10.63 -12.38 16.86
CA ARG A 110 9.83 -11.73 15.80
C ARG A 110 8.37 -12.19 15.81
N SER A 111 8.11 -13.46 16.12
CA SER A 111 6.75 -14.02 16.23
C SER A 111 5.99 -13.48 17.44
N GLY A 112 6.69 -13.00 18.48
CA GLY A 112 6.10 -12.37 19.65
C GLY A 112 5.70 -10.90 19.45
N ILE A 113 6.12 -10.27 18.35
CA ILE A 113 5.75 -8.88 18.04
C ILE A 113 4.32 -8.86 17.52
N LEU A 114 3.44 -8.10 18.19
CA LEU A 114 2.05 -7.93 17.77
C LEU A 114 1.99 -7.33 16.35
N GLN A 115 1.05 -7.81 15.53
CA GLN A 115 0.83 -7.33 14.15
C GLN A 115 0.49 -5.83 14.04
N GLN A 116 0.10 -5.18 15.15
CA GLN A 116 -0.18 -3.75 15.22
C GLN A 116 0.58 -3.16 16.40
N HIS A 117 1.88 -2.91 16.17
CA HIS A 117 2.73 -2.21 17.11
C HIS A 117 2.95 -0.78 16.63
N GLU A 118 2.78 0.21 17.50
CA GLU A 118 3.24 1.57 17.25
C GLU A 118 4.68 1.65 17.76
N PRO A 119 5.67 1.59 16.87
CA PRO A 119 7.05 1.64 17.31
C PRO A 119 7.38 3.05 17.82
N LEU A 120 8.41 3.15 18.65
CA LEU A 120 9.01 4.44 18.96
C LEU A 120 9.49 5.11 17.67
N ARG A 121 9.50 6.45 17.63
CA ARG A 121 9.81 7.21 16.41
C ARG A 121 11.14 6.81 15.75
N GLY A 122 12.17 6.59 16.57
CA GLY A 122 13.51 6.17 16.17
C GLY A 122 13.65 4.71 15.75
N PHE A 123 12.59 3.92 15.80
CA PHE A 123 12.64 2.50 15.45
C PHE A 123 12.94 2.29 13.97
N ARG A 124 13.86 1.37 13.69
CA ARG A 124 14.18 0.85 12.36
C ARG A 124 14.09 -0.67 12.43
N ALA A 125 13.50 -1.31 11.42
CA ALA A 125 13.36 -2.76 11.44
C ALA A 125 14.75 -3.42 11.38
N PRO A 126 15.09 -4.36 12.28
CA PRO A 126 16.34 -5.08 12.28
C PRO A 126 16.29 -6.16 11.18
N ILE A 127 16.69 -5.78 9.97
CA ILE A 127 16.73 -6.64 8.78
C ILE A 127 18.13 -6.61 8.16
N LEU A 128 18.39 -7.55 7.26
CA LEU A 128 19.64 -7.68 6.53
C LEU A 128 20.84 -7.84 7.50
N ALA A 129 21.80 -6.93 7.45
CA ALA A 129 22.97 -6.95 8.33
C ALA A 129 22.63 -6.77 9.83
N GLU A 130 21.43 -6.25 10.13
CA GLU A 130 20.94 -6.01 11.49
C GLU A 130 19.94 -7.08 11.95
N ALA A 131 19.72 -8.16 11.19
CA ALA A 131 18.69 -9.16 11.50
C ALA A 131 18.79 -9.77 12.91
N ASP A 132 20.00 -9.87 13.46
CA ASP A 132 20.27 -10.43 14.79
C ASP A 132 20.43 -9.36 15.90
N SER A 133 20.35 -8.06 15.59
CA SER A 133 20.58 -6.97 16.56
C SER A 133 19.29 -6.45 17.24
N TRP A 134 18.39 -7.35 17.65
CA TRP A 134 17.08 -7.02 18.21
C TRP A 134 17.10 -6.47 19.66
N ASN A 135 18.24 -6.48 20.34
CA ASN A 135 18.41 -5.97 21.71
C ASN A 135 18.16 -4.45 21.88
N ILE A 136 17.90 -3.73 20.79
CA ILE A 136 17.80 -2.27 20.76
C ILE A 136 16.35 -1.78 21.00
N GLN A 137 15.37 -2.68 21.05
CA GLN A 137 13.97 -2.27 20.86
C GLN A 137 13.20 -2.17 22.18
N GLN A 138 12.96 -0.90 22.54
CA GLN A 138 12.23 -0.38 23.70
C GLN A 138 12.93 -0.58 25.04
N VAL A 139 13.15 0.52 25.77
CA VAL A 139 13.46 0.38 27.20
C VAL A 139 12.24 -0.28 27.82
N SER A 140 12.39 -1.49 28.37
CA SER A 140 11.35 -2.02 29.24
C SER A 140 11.09 -0.95 30.32
N PRO A 141 9.85 -0.50 30.54
CA PRO A 141 9.55 0.52 31.55
C PRO A 141 10.16 0.17 32.92
N ALA A 142 10.32 -1.12 33.20
CA ALA A 142 10.96 -1.66 34.40
C ALA A 142 12.48 -1.41 34.49
N THR A 143 13.16 -1.23 33.36
CA THR A 143 14.62 -1.03 33.28
C THR A 143 15.03 0.42 32.99
N ALA A 144 14.09 1.29 32.63
CA ALA A 144 14.37 2.67 32.30
C ALA A 144 14.77 3.50 33.52
N THR A 145 15.82 4.30 33.40
CA THR A 145 16.11 5.35 34.39
C THR A 145 15.04 6.47 34.33
N PRO A 146 14.84 7.25 35.41
CA PRO A 146 13.95 8.42 35.37
C PRO A 146 14.32 9.41 34.25
N ALA A 147 15.62 9.60 34.01
CA ALA A 147 16.14 10.46 32.94
C ALA A 147 15.77 9.94 31.54
N GLU A 148 15.91 8.63 31.30
CA GLU A 148 15.51 8.02 30.02
C GLU A 148 14.01 8.13 29.77
N ARG A 149 13.17 7.94 30.80
CA ARG A 149 11.71 8.13 30.67
C ARG A 149 11.34 9.57 30.32
N GLU A 150 12.02 10.56 30.91
CA GLU A 150 11.75 11.96 30.56
C GLU A 150 12.27 12.31 29.16
N ALA A 151 13.46 11.81 28.79
CA ALA A 151 13.99 11.97 27.45
C ALA A 151 13.08 11.34 26.38
N GLU A 152 12.53 10.14 26.64
CA GLU A 152 11.54 9.49 25.77
C GLU A 152 10.28 10.36 25.60
N ARG A 153 9.70 10.87 26.70
CA ARG A 153 8.55 11.80 26.63
C ARG A 153 8.89 13.07 25.87
N LEU A 154 10.13 13.54 25.97
CA LEU A 154 10.58 14.71 25.25
C LEU A 154 10.63 14.43 23.76
N VAL A 155 11.22 13.30 23.35
CA VAL A 155 11.26 12.86 21.95
C VAL A 155 9.84 12.75 21.38
N ILE A 156 8.92 12.09 22.08
CA ILE A 156 7.52 11.95 21.66
C ILE A 156 6.85 13.31 21.46
N ARG A 157 7.05 14.27 22.37
CA ARG A 157 6.35 15.56 22.32
C ARG A 157 6.98 16.57 21.37
N ARG A 158 8.30 16.56 21.23
CA ARG A 158 9.06 17.66 20.62
C ARG A 158 9.64 17.32 19.27
N LEU A 159 9.96 16.06 18.98
CA LEU A 159 10.76 15.71 17.79
C LEU A 159 10.13 16.23 16.49
N ALA A 160 8.80 16.12 16.31
CA ALA A 160 8.11 16.56 15.10
C ALA A 160 8.03 18.09 14.95
N GLY A 161 7.99 18.82 16.08
CA GLY A 161 7.83 20.28 16.08
C GLY A 161 9.16 21.03 16.14
N ASP A 162 10.08 20.57 16.98
CA ASP A 162 11.37 21.22 17.21
C ASP A 162 12.44 20.77 16.20
N GLY A 163 12.27 19.59 15.60
CA GLY A 163 13.23 18.97 14.69
C GLY A 163 14.35 18.20 15.41
N LEU A 164 15.16 17.49 14.63
CA LEU A 164 16.10 16.47 15.09
C LEU A 164 17.18 17.04 16.04
N LEU A 165 17.92 18.07 15.59
CA LEU A 165 19.07 18.59 16.34
C LEU A 165 18.64 19.33 17.63
N LYS A 166 17.57 20.14 17.58
CA LYS A 166 17.05 20.86 18.74
C LYS A 166 16.49 19.91 19.81
N THR A 167 15.88 18.81 19.37
CA THR A 167 15.42 17.74 20.26
C THR A 167 16.60 16.99 20.88
N LEU A 168 17.66 16.72 20.11
CA LEU A 168 18.87 16.06 20.63
C LEU A 168 19.51 16.86 21.78
N ILE A 169 19.63 18.18 21.63
CA ILE A 169 20.15 19.05 22.71
C ILE A 169 19.33 18.84 23.99
N GLN A 170 18.00 18.88 23.89
CA GLN A 170 17.11 18.69 25.04
C GLN A 170 17.24 17.28 25.64
N VAL A 171 17.41 16.25 24.81
CA VAL A 171 17.68 14.89 25.28
C VAL A 171 19.00 14.83 26.06
N LEU A 172 20.06 15.45 25.55
CA LEU A 172 21.37 15.50 26.23
C LEU A 172 21.31 16.27 27.54
N GLU A 173 20.51 17.34 27.64
CA GLU A 173 20.25 18.07 28.90
C GLU A 173 19.68 17.13 29.99
N HIS A 174 18.82 16.17 29.61
CA HIS A 174 18.19 15.24 30.56
C HIS A 174 19.04 14.00 30.85
N LEU A 175 19.71 13.44 29.83
CA LEU A 175 20.51 12.22 29.98
C LEU A 175 21.90 12.48 30.58
N GLY A 176 22.36 13.74 30.57
CA GLY A 176 23.74 14.12 30.84
C GLY A 176 24.65 13.93 29.62
N THR A 177 25.73 14.70 29.55
CA THR A 177 26.68 14.71 28.42
C THR A 177 27.86 13.77 28.57
N ASP A 178 28.17 13.32 29.79
CA ASP A 178 29.37 12.54 30.12
C ASP A 178 29.53 11.28 29.25
N GLY A 179 28.42 10.59 28.96
CA GLY A 179 28.39 9.38 28.12
C GLY A 179 28.36 9.64 26.60
N PHE A 180 28.46 10.90 26.17
CA PHE A 180 28.30 11.32 24.77
C PHE A 180 29.43 12.21 24.25
N THR A 181 30.37 12.66 25.09
CA THR A 181 31.49 13.50 24.65
C THR A 181 32.51 12.76 23.78
N ALA A 182 32.65 11.45 23.99
CA ALA A 182 33.36 10.48 23.16
C ALA A 182 32.42 9.32 22.82
N PRO A 183 31.42 9.55 21.95
CA PRO A 183 30.33 8.61 21.76
C PRO A 183 30.82 7.38 20.97
N ASP A 184 30.20 6.24 21.25
CA ASP A 184 30.38 5.00 20.51
C ASP A 184 29.02 4.42 20.09
N ARG A 185 29.00 3.23 19.51
CA ARG A 185 27.75 2.59 19.08
C ARG A 185 26.74 2.43 20.23
N SER A 186 27.20 2.21 21.46
CA SER A 186 26.31 2.11 22.62
C SER A 186 25.63 3.44 22.96
N SER A 187 26.26 4.57 22.63
CA SER A 187 25.64 5.90 22.71
C SER A 187 24.46 6.03 21.74
N LEU A 188 24.58 5.55 20.51
CA LEU A 188 23.45 5.53 19.55
C LEU A 188 22.36 4.56 19.99
N ASP A 189 22.74 3.36 20.46
CA ASP A 189 21.79 2.38 20.99
C ASP A 189 20.97 2.96 22.14
N ARG A 190 21.59 3.75 23.02
CA ARG A 190 20.90 4.47 24.10
C ARG A 190 19.87 5.47 23.57
N LEU A 191 20.17 6.18 22.48
CA LEU A 191 19.23 7.10 21.81
C LEU A 191 18.09 6.35 21.12
N TYR A 192 18.35 5.24 20.43
CA TYR A 192 17.31 4.43 19.80
C TYR A 192 16.33 3.86 20.82
N ARG A 193 16.82 3.43 21.99
CA ARG A 193 15.97 2.89 23.06
C ARG A 193 14.93 3.90 23.59
N ILE A 194 15.25 5.19 23.60
CA ILE A 194 14.30 6.27 23.97
C ILE A 194 13.52 6.82 22.76
N GLY A 195 13.64 6.17 21.60
CA GLY A 195 12.90 6.53 20.40
C GLY A 195 13.49 7.66 19.58
N PHE A 196 14.75 8.05 19.79
CA PHE A 196 15.40 9.08 18.98
C PHE A 196 16.00 8.46 17.70
N PRO A 197 15.70 8.98 16.48
CA PRO A 197 16.21 8.43 15.21
C PRO A 197 17.67 8.87 14.96
N ALA A 198 18.60 8.29 15.69
CA ALA A 198 20.00 8.73 15.68
C ALA A 198 20.72 8.50 14.32
N ASP A 199 20.25 7.57 13.48
CA ASP A 199 20.75 7.35 12.12
C ASP A 199 20.49 8.53 11.19
N LEU A 200 19.51 9.38 11.51
CA LEU A 200 19.20 10.59 10.74
C LEU A 200 20.08 11.79 11.10
N LEU A 201 21.06 11.61 12.00
CA LEU A 201 22.05 12.66 12.32
C LEU A 201 23.15 12.78 11.28
N ALA A 202 23.47 11.69 10.58
CA ALA A 202 24.56 11.65 9.60
C ALA A 202 24.51 12.79 8.54
N PRO A 203 23.35 13.20 8.00
CA PRO A 203 23.26 14.32 7.05
C PRO A 203 23.72 15.69 7.57
N PHE A 204 23.99 15.84 8.87
CA PHE A 204 24.39 17.09 9.51
C PHE A 204 25.89 17.16 9.83
N VAL A 205 26.67 16.17 9.38
CA VAL A 205 28.13 16.18 9.53
C VAL A 205 28.76 17.21 8.60
N ALA A 206 29.85 17.84 9.03
CA ALA A 206 30.59 18.81 8.21
C ALA A 206 31.61 18.14 7.25
N GLY A 207 31.92 16.85 7.47
CA GLY A 207 32.93 16.08 6.74
C GLY A 207 32.39 15.29 5.54
N GLU A 208 33.31 14.59 4.85
CA GLU A 208 33.01 13.71 3.72
C GLU A 208 33.18 12.22 4.07
N GLN A 209 33.00 11.84 5.33
CA GLN A 209 33.03 10.43 5.69
C GLN A 209 31.85 9.70 5.02
N GLU A 210 32.05 8.43 4.68
CA GLU A 210 31.07 7.60 3.96
C GLU A 210 30.53 6.47 4.86
N ASP A 211 30.31 6.74 6.14
CA ASP A 211 29.75 5.77 7.09
C ASP A 211 28.71 6.42 8.00
N ALA A 212 27.46 5.95 7.88
CA ALA A 212 26.31 6.50 8.60
C ALA A 212 26.46 6.48 10.11
N VAL A 213 27.10 5.45 10.65
CA VAL A 213 27.25 5.30 12.10
C VAL A 213 28.27 6.32 12.60
N ASN A 214 29.41 6.42 11.93
CA ASN A 214 30.47 7.36 12.31
C ASN A 214 30.03 8.82 12.16
N ASP A 215 29.31 9.17 11.09
CA ASP A 215 28.77 10.52 10.87
C ASP A 215 27.79 10.92 11.97
N SER A 216 26.87 10.02 12.33
CA SER A 216 25.94 10.23 13.44
C SER A 216 26.66 10.40 14.79
N LEU A 217 27.71 9.61 15.04
CA LEU A 217 28.56 9.74 16.24
C LEU A 217 29.30 11.06 16.28
N GLU A 218 29.79 11.55 15.14
CA GLU A 218 30.49 12.84 15.05
C GLU A 218 29.58 14.00 15.47
N VAL A 219 28.36 14.04 14.91
CA VAL A 219 27.35 15.06 15.25
C VAL A 219 26.99 14.98 16.74
N LEU A 220 26.71 13.78 17.24
CA LEU A 220 26.37 13.56 18.65
C LEU A 220 27.48 14.05 19.59
N GLY A 221 28.73 13.69 19.29
CA GLY A 221 29.89 14.05 20.09
C GLY A 221 30.16 15.56 20.06
N ALA A 222 30.01 16.19 18.89
CA ALA A 222 30.19 17.63 18.75
C ALA A 222 29.20 18.42 19.63
N LEU A 223 27.92 18.02 19.64
CA LEU A 223 26.89 18.68 20.45
C LEU A 223 27.08 18.41 21.94
N ALA A 224 27.40 17.17 22.32
CA ALA A 224 27.69 16.84 23.71
C ALA A 224 28.88 17.62 24.27
N ARG A 225 29.96 17.78 23.50
CA ARG A 225 31.13 18.58 23.90
C ARG A 225 30.80 20.05 24.08
N LYS A 226 30.00 20.64 23.18
CA LYS A 226 29.52 22.03 23.34
C LYS A 226 28.76 22.21 24.66
N LEU A 227 27.81 21.33 24.94
CA LEU A 227 27.03 21.37 26.19
C LEU A 227 27.91 21.14 27.43
N SER A 228 28.85 20.18 27.40
CA SER A 228 29.76 19.94 28.52
C SER A 228 30.71 21.10 28.82
N SER A 229 30.95 21.99 27.84
CA SER A 229 31.77 23.19 28.02
C SER A 229 31.03 24.35 28.71
N GLY A 230 29.76 24.16 29.05
CA GLY A 230 28.93 25.14 29.76
C GLY A 230 28.26 26.18 28.85
N ILE A 231 28.28 25.96 27.54
CA ILE A 231 27.51 26.81 26.60
C ILE A 231 26.02 26.61 26.87
N ASP A 232 25.28 27.72 26.97
CA ASP A 232 23.83 27.70 27.14
C ASP A 232 23.15 26.90 26.01
N PRO A 233 22.34 25.88 26.32
CA PRO A 233 21.57 25.12 25.35
C PRO A 233 20.75 25.96 24.37
N GLN A 234 20.27 27.14 24.78
CA GLN A 234 19.55 28.05 23.89
C GLN A 234 20.45 28.69 22.83
N ILE A 235 21.69 29.01 23.19
CA ILE A 235 22.70 29.50 22.24
C ILE A 235 23.00 28.40 21.22
N VAL A 236 23.22 27.17 21.68
CA VAL A 236 23.45 26.02 20.77
C VAL A 236 22.25 25.83 19.84
N LYS A 237 21.01 25.89 20.35
CA LYS A 237 19.79 25.77 19.53
C LYS A 237 19.68 26.84 18.43
N GLN A 238 20.16 28.06 18.67
CA GLN A 238 20.20 29.13 17.67
C GLN A 238 21.27 28.87 16.61
N GLU A 239 22.47 28.42 17.00
CA GLU A 239 23.52 28.06 16.05
C GLU A 239 23.08 26.94 15.08
N LEU A 240 22.29 25.99 15.60
CA LEU A 240 21.78 24.85 14.84
C LEU A 240 20.86 25.22 13.67
N GLU A 241 20.31 26.44 13.64
CA GLU A 241 19.46 26.92 12.53
C GLU A 241 20.25 27.13 11.23
N THR A 242 21.58 27.21 11.34
CA THR A 242 22.49 27.45 10.21
C THR A 242 23.30 26.22 9.80
N VAL A 243 23.10 25.09 10.48
CA VAL A 243 23.84 23.85 10.18
C VAL A 243 23.44 23.36 8.78
N SER A 244 24.45 23.09 7.96
CA SER A 244 24.25 22.54 6.63
C SER A 244 23.67 21.13 6.70
N PHE A 245 22.78 20.84 5.77
CA PHE A 245 22.25 19.51 5.53
C PHE A 245 22.80 18.99 4.21
N ARG A 246 23.29 17.75 4.19
CA ARG A 246 23.81 17.08 3.00
C ARG A 246 23.40 15.62 3.02
N VAL A 247 22.82 15.13 1.93
CA VAL A 247 22.53 13.69 1.78
C VAL A 247 23.83 12.89 1.58
N PRO A 248 24.13 11.89 2.43
CA PRO A 248 25.34 11.08 2.30
C PRO A 248 25.37 10.22 1.03
N SER A 249 26.56 9.94 0.49
CA SER A 249 26.75 9.20 -0.77
C SER A 249 26.29 7.74 -0.68
N TYR A 250 26.40 7.11 0.49
CA TYR A 250 25.97 5.73 0.72
C TYR A 250 24.45 5.52 0.71
N TRP A 251 23.65 6.60 0.71
CA TRP A 251 22.22 6.53 0.41
C TRP A 251 21.91 6.61 -1.08
N GLN A 252 22.92 6.83 -1.93
CA GLN A 252 22.78 6.95 -3.38
C GLN A 252 23.07 5.62 -4.09
N GLY A 253 22.86 5.59 -5.41
CA GLY A 253 23.17 4.44 -6.27
C GLY A 253 22.03 3.47 -6.50
N PHE A 254 20.90 3.67 -5.81
CA PHE A 254 19.62 3.06 -6.19
C PHE A 254 18.91 3.95 -7.20
N GLU A 255 18.37 3.32 -8.23
CA GLU A 255 17.63 3.96 -9.30
C GLU A 255 16.21 3.37 -9.32
N ILE A 256 15.20 4.14 -8.89
CA ILE A 256 13.81 3.66 -8.85
C ILE A 256 13.30 3.27 -10.24
N ALA A 257 12.61 2.14 -10.34
CA ALA A 257 12.00 1.72 -11.60
C ALA A 257 10.87 2.68 -11.96
N THR A 258 10.87 3.19 -13.19
CA THR A 258 9.80 4.07 -13.68
C THR A 258 8.55 3.27 -14.00
N GLU A 259 7.41 3.82 -13.64
CA GLU A 259 6.07 3.25 -13.84
C GLU A 259 5.34 3.94 -15.02
N SER A 260 6.05 4.78 -15.78
CA SER A 260 5.55 5.49 -16.97
C SER A 260 5.34 4.60 -18.21
N GLY A 261 5.56 3.29 -18.07
CA GLY A 261 5.33 2.31 -19.13
C GLY A 261 6.37 2.30 -20.24
N GLN A 262 7.59 2.77 -19.99
CA GLN A 262 8.66 2.82 -21.00
C GLN A 262 9.44 1.50 -21.16
N HIS A 263 9.39 0.64 -20.13
CA HIS A 263 10.10 -0.63 -20.10
C HIS A 263 9.16 -1.82 -20.25
N GLU A 264 9.67 -2.91 -20.83
CA GLU A 264 9.06 -4.22 -20.65
C GLU A 264 9.24 -4.68 -19.21
N ILE A 265 8.35 -5.55 -18.73
CA ILE A 265 8.46 -6.14 -17.39
C ILE A 265 9.39 -7.35 -17.46
N GLY A 266 10.50 -7.29 -16.74
CA GLY A 266 11.49 -8.37 -16.66
C GLY A 266 11.30 -9.28 -15.46
N LEU A 267 10.91 -8.71 -14.33
CA LEU A 267 10.70 -9.43 -13.08
C LEU A 267 9.47 -8.87 -12.37
N VAL A 268 8.69 -9.74 -11.74
CA VAL A 268 7.56 -9.38 -10.87
C VAL A 268 7.79 -9.99 -9.49
N ARG A 269 7.76 -9.15 -8.45
CA ARG A 269 7.74 -9.57 -7.05
C ARG A 269 6.30 -9.54 -6.55
N MET A 270 5.84 -10.65 -5.98
CA MET A 270 4.51 -10.79 -5.38
C MET A 270 4.60 -11.46 -4.01
N GLN A 271 3.52 -11.41 -3.24
CA GLN A 271 3.43 -12.03 -1.92
C GLN A 271 2.06 -12.68 -1.77
N LEU A 272 2.01 -13.84 -1.12
CA LEU A 272 0.76 -14.56 -0.89
C LEU A 272 0.36 -14.45 0.57
N GLY A 273 -0.55 -13.54 0.89
CA GLY A 273 -1.10 -13.43 2.25
C GLY A 273 -2.31 -14.32 2.54
N GLY A 274 -2.80 -15.06 1.55
CA GLY A 274 -4.00 -15.88 1.64
C GLY A 274 -4.52 -16.30 0.27
N GLY A 275 -5.83 -16.54 0.17
CA GLY A 275 -6.51 -16.85 -1.10
C GLY A 275 -6.50 -18.33 -1.51
N TYR A 276 -5.77 -19.20 -0.79
CA TYR A 276 -5.86 -20.65 -0.96
C TYR A 276 -6.68 -21.29 0.16
N ARG A 277 -7.93 -21.69 -0.13
CA ARG A 277 -8.86 -22.35 0.80
C ARG A 277 -9.26 -23.73 0.27
N ASN A 278 -8.30 -24.64 0.12
CA ASN A 278 -8.48 -25.90 -0.64
C ASN A 278 -8.87 -25.66 -2.12
N GLY A 279 -8.43 -24.52 -2.66
CA GLY A 279 -8.65 -24.09 -4.04
C GLY A 279 -8.43 -22.58 -4.18
N ILE A 280 -8.70 -22.05 -5.37
CA ILE A 280 -8.47 -20.65 -5.72
C ILE A 280 -9.69 -19.83 -5.28
N VAL A 281 -9.49 -18.86 -4.39
CA VAL A 281 -10.47 -17.78 -4.18
C VAL A 281 -10.33 -16.79 -5.35
N PRO A 282 -11.35 -16.66 -6.22
CA PRO A 282 -11.28 -15.79 -7.40
C PRO A 282 -10.96 -14.35 -7.03
N GLY A 283 -10.05 -13.71 -7.73
CA GLY A 283 -9.67 -12.32 -7.47
C GLY A 283 -8.86 -12.05 -6.21
N ASP A 284 -8.45 -13.07 -5.44
CA ASP A 284 -7.50 -12.94 -4.33
C ASP A 284 -6.05 -13.14 -4.83
N ALA A 285 -5.05 -12.98 -3.96
CA ALA A 285 -3.63 -12.92 -4.32
C ALA A 285 -3.11 -14.10 -5.15
N ILE A 286 -3.57 -15.33 -4.88
CA ILE A 286 -3.16 -16.51 -5.66
C ILE A 286 -3.76 -16.51 -7.08
N ASP A 287 -4.99 -16.02 -7.25
CA ASP A 287 -5.61 -15.91 -8.57
C ASP A 287 -5.00 -14.76 -9.37
N VAL A 288 -4.71 -13.65 -8.72
CA VAL A 288 -3.99 -12.52 -9.32
C VAL A 288 -2.60 -12.98 -9.76
N SER A 289 -1.85 -13.70 -8.92
CA SER A 289 -0.55 -14.27 -9.29
C SER A 289 -0.64 -15.20 -10.51
N ARG A 290 -1.66 -16.06 -10.56
CA ARG A 290 -1.91 -16.95 -11.71
C ARG A 290 -2.17 -16.16 -13.00
N GLN A 291 -3.00 -15.12 -12.94
CA GLN A 291 -3.33 -14.28 -14.09
C GLN A 291 -2.13 -13.44 -14.56
N MET A 292 -1.32 -12.93 -13.62
CA MET A 292 -0.08 -12.22 -13.91
C MET A 292 0.94 -13.11 -14.63
N ILE A 293 1.18 -14.33 -14.12
CA ILE A 293 2.09 -15.30 -14.74
C ILE A 293 1.60 -15.72 -16.14
N ALA A 294 0.29 -15.86 -16.32
CA ALA A 294 -0.28 -16.15 -17.63
C ALA A 294 -0.13 -14.98 -18.62
N GLY A 295 -0.23 -13.74 -18.12
CA GLY A 295 -0.14 -12.51 -18.91
C GLY A 295 1.26 -12.07 -19.30
N LEU A 296 2.25 -12.42 -18.47
CA LEU A 296 3.63 -12.00 -18.62
C LEU A 296 4.56 -13.22 -18.80
N PRO A 297 4.44 -13.95 -19.93
CA PRO A 297 5.16 -15.21 -20.12
C PRO A 297 6.69 -15.05 -20.17
N ASP A 298 7.17 -13.85 -20.46
CA ASP A 298 8.60 -13.55 -20.63
C ASP A 298 9.25 -12.98 -19.36
N ALA A 299 8.43 -12.60 -18.37
CA ALA A 299 8.90 -12.14 -17.06
C ALA A 299 9.28 -13.32 -16.15
N ASP A 300 10.23 -13.06 -15.27
CA ASP A 300 10.55 -13.90 -14.12
C ASP A 300 9.71 -13.46 -12.91
N PHE A 301 9.53 -14.36 -11.93
CA PHE A 301 8.67 -14.14 -10.77
C PHE A 301 9.38 -14.53 -9.48
N ILE A 302 9.27 -13.68 -8.47
CA ILE A 302 9.61 -13.99 -7.07
C ILE A 302 8.33 -13.86 -6.25
N VAL A 303 7.94 -14.92 -5.56
CA VAL A 303 6.72 -14.95 -4.76
C VAL A 303 7.08 -15.36 -3.34
N SER A 304 6.92 -14.46 -2.37
CA SER A 304 7.01 -14.82 -0.95
C SER A 304 5.73 -15.53 -0.51
N VAL A 305 5.90 -16.65 0.19
CA VAL A 305 4.83 -17.57 0.58
C VAL A 305 5.05 -17.96 2.04
N PRO A 306 4.03 -17.86 2.92
CA PRO A 306 4.12 -18.39 4.27
C PRO A 306 4.52 -19.87 4.23
N ALA A 307 5.49 -20.28 5.03
CA ALA A 307 6.08 -21.62 4.99
C ALA A 307 5.01 -22.73 5.13
N GLN A 308 3.97 -22.47 5.93
CA GLN A 308 2.83 -23.38 6.10
C GLN A 308 1.99 -23.61 4.82
N PHE A 309 2.08 -22.70 3.84
CA PHE A 309 1.39 -22.82 2.54
C PHE A 309 2.34 -23.20 1.40
N LEU A 310 3.62 -23.41 1.68
CA LEU A 310 4.61 -23.70 0.64
C LEU A 310 4.28 -24.96 -0.15
N GLU A 311 3.89 -26.05 0.51
CA GLU A 311 3.55 -27.31 -0.14
C GLU A 311 2.34 -27.17 -1.10
N PRO A 312 1.16 -26.69 -0.66
CA PRO A 312 0.02 -26.51 -1.55
C PRO A 312 0.31 -25.51 -2.68
N VAL A 313 1.05 -24.43 -2.42
CA VAL A 313 1.44 -23.45 -3.45
C VAL A 313 2.43 -24.05 -4.44
N SER A 314 3.38 -24.87 -4.00
CA SER A 314 4.31 -25.58 -4.88
C SER A 314 3.58 -26.59 -5.77
N TRP A 315 2.62 -27.33 -5.22
CA TRP A 315 1.76 -28.21 -6.01
C TRP A 315 0.95 -27.43 -7.05
N PHE A 316 0.34 -26.32 -6.64
CA PHE A 316 -0.40 -25.42 -7.51
C PHE A 316 0.48 -24.89 -8.64
N ALA A 317 1.68 -24.40 -8.32
CA ALA A 317 2.63 -23.89 -9.29
C ALA A 317 3.05 -24.95 -10.33
N ASN A 318 3.28 -26.19 -9.89
CA ASN A 318 3.64 -27.29 -10.77
C ASN A 318 2.50 -27.78 -11.67
N THR A 319 1.24 -27.51 -11.29
CA THR A 319 0.07 -28.10 -11.94
C THR A 319 -0.72 -27.08 -12.77
N VAL A 320 -0.74 -25.81 -12.34
CA VAL A 320 -1.72 -24.80 -12.76
C VAL A 320 -1.07 -23.55 -13.35
N LEU A 321 0.19 -23.27 -13.04
CA LEU A 321 0.85 -22.10 -13.60
C LEU A 321 1.43 -22.41 -14.99
N PRO A 322 1.19 -21.54 -15.99
CA PRO A 322 1.65 -21.76 -17.37
C PRO A 322 3.12 -21.35 -17.55
N LEU A 323 4.02 -21.87 -16.69
CA LEU A 323 5.45 -21.57 -16.73
C LEU A 323 6.09 -22.16 -18.00
N ARG A 324 6.89 -21.35 -18.69
CA ARG A 324 7.47 -21.66 -20.01
C ARG A 324 8.97 -21.81 -19.99
N ARG A 325 9.65 -21.27 -18.99
CA ARG A 325 11.11 -21.20 -18.91
C ARG A 325 11.65 -21.86 -17.64
N ARG A 326 12.91 -22.29 -17.69
CA ARG A 326 13.63 -22.75 -16.50
C ARG A 326 13.82 -21.58 -15.54
N HIS A 327 13.72 -21.86 -14.24
CA HIS A 327 13.91 -20.88 -13.17
C HIS A 327 13.00 -19.65 -13.24
N GLN A 328 11.90 -19.72 -13.98
CA GLN A 328 10.96 -18.61 -14.17
C GLN A 328 10.28 -18.19 -12.86
N LEU A 329 10.05 -19.12 -11.93
CA LEU A 329 9.41 -18.84 -10.65
C LEU A 329 10.35 -19.19 -9.49
N MET A 330 10.59 -18.23 -8.60
CA MET A 330 11.19 -18.43 -7.29
C MET A 330 10.10 -18.32 -6.22
N LEU A 331 9.93 -19.36 -5.42
CA LEU A 331 9.13 -19.33 -4.19
C LEU A 331 10.06 -19.07 -3.01
N VAL A 332 9.76 -18.06 -2.21
CA VAL A 332 10.48 -17.75 -0.97
C VAL A 332 9.60 -18.13 0.21
N ALA A 333 10.00 -19.17 0.94
CA ALA A 333 9.25 -19.70 2.06
C ALA A 333 9.54 -18.88 3.33
N GLU A 334 8.60 -18.02 3.69
CA GLU A 334 8.71 -17.11 4.83
C GLU A 334 8.24 -17.78 6.13
N PRO A 335 8.98 -17.67 7.23
CA PRO A 335 8.63 -18.33 8.49
C PRO A 335 7.44 -17.65 9.19
N LEU A 336 7.09 -16.42 8.80
CA LEU A 336 5.96 -15.65 9.31
C LEU A 336 4.88 -15.50 8.24
N MET A 337 3.66 -15.21 8.68
CA MET A 337 2.52 -14.92 7.80
C MET A 337 2.75 -13.62 7.04
N THR A 338 2.76 -13.65 5.71
CA THR A 338 2.80 -12.45 4.86
C THR A 338 1.39 -11.93 4.60
N GLU A 339 1.26 -10.68 4.18
CA GLU A 339 0.08 -10.12 3.53
C GLU A 339 0.27 -10.16 1.99
N SER A 340 -0.67 -9.55 1.25
CA SER A 340 -0.67 -9.59 -0.23
C SER A 340 -0.06 -8.33 -0.86
N TRP A 341 0.59 -7.46 -0.08
CA TRP A 341 0.90 -6.07 -0.47
C TRP A 341 2.37 -5.87 -0.81
N ALA A 342 2.82 -6.57 -1.85
CA ALA A 342 4.21 -6.53 -2.30
C ALA A 342 4.68 -5.14 -2.73
N GLN A 343 3.81 -4.20 -3.07
CA GLN A 343 4.24 -2.85 -3.42
C GLN A 343 4.52 -1.99 -2.19
N ASP A 344 3.84 -2.23 -1.06
CA ASP A 344 3.88 -1.31 0.07
C ASP A 344 5.07 -1.50 0.98
N ASN A 345 5.59 -2.73 1.08
CA ASN A 345 6.77 -3.03 1.87
C ASN A 345 8.10 -2.80 1.12
N GLY A 346 8.07 -2.33 -0.13
CA GLY A 346 9.29 -1.90 -0.81
C GLY A 346 9.09 -1.51 -2.26
N LYS A 347 9.97 -0.64 -2.76
CA LYS A 347 9.96 -0.16 -4.14
C LYS A 347 10.94 -0.90 -5.04
N SER A 348 10.51 -1.20 -6.24
CA SER A 348 11.36 -1.79 -7.28
C SER A 348 12.29 -0.76 -7.89
N GLY A 349 13.48 -1.21 -8.25
CA GLY A 349 14.48 -0.40 -8.92
C GLY A 349 15.67 -1.23 -9.31
N ILE A 350 16.76 -0.54 -9.59
CA ILE A 350 18.00 -1.13 -10.04
C ILE A 350 19.19 -0.49 -9.34
N ILE A 351 20.25 -1.27 -9.17
CA ILE A 351 21.55 -0.78 -8.72
C ILE A 351 22.56 -1.06 -9.83
N ARG A 352 23.57 -0.20 -9.96
CA ARG A 352 24.73 -0.43 -10.83
C ARG A 352 25.96 -0.68 -9.95
N PRO A 353 26.29 -1.95 -9.66
CA PRO A 353 27.46 -2.25 -8.84
C PRO A 353 28.73 -1.71 -9.50
N THR A 354 29.60 -1.09 -8.72
CA THR A 354 30.90 -0.61 -9.20
C THR A 354 31.69 -1.78 -9.83
N GLY A 355 32.12 -1.60 -11.08
CA GLY A 355 32.85 -2.64 -11.83
C GLY A 355 31.98 -3.69 -12.53
N SER A 356 30.65 -3.64 -12.37
CA SER A 356 29.71 -4.44 -13.18
C SER A 356 29.22 -3.64 -14.37
N ALA A 357 29.24 -4.24 -15.57
CA ALA A 357 28.60 -3.65 -16.74
C ALA A 357 27.06 -3.76 -16.71
N LEU A 358 26.53 -4.73 -15.95
CA LEU A 358 25.10 -5.01 -15.91
C LEU A 358 24.45 -4.51 -14.61
N PRO A 359 23.28 -3.85 -14.71
CA PRO A 359 22.48 -3.54 -13.55
C PRO A 359 21.90 -4.80 -12.89
N VAL A 360 21.56 -4.67 -11.61
CA VAL A 360 20.85 -5.71 -10.86
C VAL A 360 19.51 -5.17 -10.38
N HIS A 361 18.46 -6.00 -10.44
CA HIS A 361 17.19 -5.67 -9.81
C HIS A 361 17.37 -5.58 -8.30
N ALA A 362 16.78 -4.55 -7.70
CA ALA A 362 16.86 -4.32 -6.26
C ALA A 362 15.54 -3.79 -5.70
N THR A 363 15.18 -4.25 -4.51
CA THR A 363 14.09 -3.67 -3.73
C THR A 363 14.67 -2.69 -2.71
N MET A 364 14.17 -1.46 -2.72
CA MET A 364 14.34 -0.54 -1.61
C MET A 364 13.23 -0.78 -0.59
N ALA A 365 13.59 -1.32 0.57
CA ALA A 365 12.70 -1.45 1.71
C ALA A 365 12.66 -0.11 2.48
N PRO A 366 11.50 0.32 3.01
CA PRO A 366 11.43 1.47 3.89
C PRO A 366 12.15 1.21 5.23
N ARG A 367 12.24 2.24 6.08
CA ARG A 367 12.73 2.13 7.47
C ARG A 367 12.11 0.92 8.19
N TYR A 368 10.81 0.74 7.98
CA TYR A 368 10.04 -0.47 8.23
C TYR A 368 8.76 -0.43 7.40
N ALA A 369 8.23 -1.59 7.03
CA ALA A 369 6.93 -1.68 6.38
C ALA A 369 5.85 -1.24 7.37
N SER A 370 4.91 -0.41 6.91
CA SER A 370 3.86 0.16 7.76
C SER A 370 2.53 0.29 7.04
N ARG A 371 1.48 0.46 7.83
CA ARG A 371 0.13 0.89 7.43
C ARG A 371 -0.28 2.15 8.19
N ASP A 372 -1.42 2.73 7.83
CA ASP A 372 -1.96 3.98 8.39
C ASP A 372 -1.15 5.22 8.02
N GLU A 373 -1.74 6.09 7.20
CA GLU A 373 -1.20 7.37 6.72
C GLU A 373 -0.70 8.32 7.80
N ALA A 374 -1.30 8.34 8.99
CA ALA A 374 -0.83 9.18 10.09
C ALA A 374 0.21 8.47 10.95
N LEU A 375 -0.12 7.28 11.45
CA LEU A 375 0.61 6.68 12.57
C LEU A 375 1.78 5.80 12.14
N SER A 376 1.85 5.40 10.87
CA SER A 376 2.86 4.45 10.37
C SER A 376 2.94 3.21 11.26
N THR A 377 1.80 2.57 11.52
CA THR A 377 1.74 1.35 12.33
C THR A 377 2.64 0.28 11.72
N PHE A 378 3.58 -0.25 12.51
CA PHE A 378 4.57 -1.22 12.06
C PHE A 378 3.91 -2.54 11.64
N LEU A 379 4.39 -3.08 10.52
CA LEU A 379 4.03 -4.40 10.02
C LEU A 379 5.26 -5.31 10.12
N PRO A 380 5.38 -6.12 11.19
CA PRO A 380 6.57 -6.92 11.44
C PRO A 380 6.82 -7.93 10.33
N THR A 381 5.77 -8.68 9.96
CA THR A 381 5.86 -9.73 8.96
C THR A 381 6.26 -9.22 7.58
N GLU A 382 5.75 -8.05 7.21
CA GLU A 382 6.04 -7.35 5.96
C GLU A 382 7.46 -6.76 5.92
N SER A 383 8.00 -6.40 7.08
CA SER A 383 9.36 -5.87 7.18
C SER A 383 10.39 -6.99 7.14
N PHE A 384 10.16 -8.08 7.88
CA PHE A 384 11.13 -9.15 8.06
C PHE A 384 11.29 -10.07 6.84
N LEU A 385 10.31 -10.12 5.93
CA LEU A 385 10.42 -10.91 4.69
C LEU A 385 11.58 -10.46 3.77
N MET A 386 12.10 -9.24 3.98
CA MET A 386 13.25 -8.73 3.23
C MET A 386 14.50 -9.62 3.37
N ASP A 387 14.64 -10.30 4.52
CA ASP A 387 15.73 -11.25 4.75
C ASP A 387 15.61 -12.46 3.82
N GLY A 388 14.39 -12.97 3.64
CA GLY A 388 14.08 -14.07 2.72
C GLY A 388 14.35 -13.71 1.26
N LEU A 389 13.95 -12.51 0.85
CA LEU A 389 14.28 -11.99 -0.49
C LEU A 389 15.80 -11.89 -0.70
N GLN A 390 16.52 -11.33 0.27
CA GLN A 390 17.97 -11.21 0.21
C GLN A 390 18.67 -12.59 0.17
N GLY A 391 18.20 -13.53 0.97
CA GLY A 391 18.68 -14.92 0.99
C GLY A 391 18.39 -15.68 -0.32
N ALA A 392 17.28 -15.37 -1.00
CA ALA A 392 16.93 -15.92 -2.30
C ALA A 392 17.76 -15.34 -3.47
N GLY A 393 18.68 -14.42 -3.18
CA GLY A 393 19.55 -13.77 -4.16
C GLY A 393 18.99 -12.51 -4.79
N HIS A 394 17.84 -12.01 -4.32
CA HIS A 394 17.33 -10.68 -4.72
C HIS A 394 18.06 -9.60 -3.94
N ARG A 395 18.42 -8.48 -4.56
CA ARG A 395 19.11 -7.41 -3.83
C ARG A 395 18.10 -6.58 -3.03
N VAL A 396 18.37 -6.37 -1.74
CA VAL A 396 17.55 -5.49 -0.90
C VAL A 396 18.43 -4.41 -0.27
N ILE A 397 17.94 -3.17 -0.27
CA ILE A 397 18.52 -2.04 0.48
C ILE A 397 17.46 -1.53 1.45
N GLN A 398 17.84 -1.26 2.70
CA GLN A 398 16.95 -0.60 3.66
C GLN A 398 17.19 0.92 3.67
N PHE A 399 16.16 1.67 3.30
CA PHE A 399 16.13 3.12 3.29
C PHE A 399 15.92 3.69 4.70
N PRO A 400 16.46 4.88 5.05
CA PRO A 400 16.32 5.44 6.39
C PRO A 400 14.93 6.03 6.66
N LEU A 401 14.16 6.35 5.61
CA LEU A 401 12.86 6.99 5.70
C LEU A 401 11.70 6.02 5.61
N LEU A 402 10.55 6.46 6.13
CA LEU A 402 9.27 5.78 6.01
C LEU A 402 8.62 6.08 4.66
N PHE A 403 8.15 5.03 3.98
CA PHE A 403 7.26 5.16 2.84
C PHE A 403 6.44 3.89 2.69
N GLN A 404 5.36 3.99 1.93
CA GLN A 404 4.68 2.84 1.34
C GLN A 404 4.81 2.99 -0.17
N GLY A 405 5.10 1.91 -0.88
CA GLY A 405 5.30 2.01 -2.33
C GLY A 405 4.06 2.49 -3.08
N GLY A 406 2.83 2.20 -2.64
CA GLY A 406 1.63 2.78 -3.25
C GLY A 406 1.57 4.32 -3.19
N ASN A 407 2.34 4.95 -2.29
CA ASN A 407 2.43 6.40 -2.16
C ASN A 407 3.55 7.05 -3.00
N LEU A 408 4.26 6.28 -3.83
CA LEU A 408 5.37 6.74 -4.64
C LEU A 408 5.14 6.29 -6.09
N LEU A 409 5.30 7.15 -7.07
CA LEU A 409 5.27 6.81 -8.50
C LEU A 409 6.46 7.48 -9.18
N ALA A 410 7.33 6.69 -9.81
CA ALA A 410 8.44 7.25 -10.59
C ALA A 410 8.05 7.36 -12.06
N VAL A 411 8.26 8.54 -12.65
CA VAL A 411 7.99 8.79 -14.07
C VAL A 411 9.21 9.41 -14.73
N GLU A 412 9.33 9.22 -16.04
CA GLU A 412 10.35 9.90 -16.83
C GLU A 412 9.66 10.80 -17.85
N GLU A 413 10.01 12.08 -17.82
CA GLU A 413 9.52 13.07 -18.77
C GLU A 413 10.15 12.80 -20.15
N PRO A 414 9.36 12.37 -21.15
CA PRO A 414 9.91 11.79 -22.38
C PRO A 414 10.68 12.78 -23.26
N ARG A 415 10.50 14.09 -23.07
CA ARG A 415 11.22 15.14 -23.85
C ARG A 415 12.59 15.45 -23.28
N THR A 416 12.75 15.35 -21.97
CA THR A 416 13.93 15.80 -21.24
C THR A 416 14.74 14.63 -20.68
N GLY A 417 14.16 13.43 -20.60
CA GLY A 417 14.71 12.30 -19.86
C GLY A 417 14.71 12.52 -18.35
N ARG A 418 14.03 13.58 -17.87
CA ARG A 418 14.03 13.97 -16.47
C ARG A 418 13.19 12.98 -15.67
N ARG A 419 13.80 12.34 -14.68
CA ARG A 419 13.13 11.38 -13.79
C ARG A 419 12.53 12.12 -12.60
N ILE A 420 11.23 11.93 -12.38
CA ILE A 420 10.43 12.63 -11.38
C ILE A 420 9.84 11.58 -10.44
N LEU A 421 10.00 11.78 -9.14
CA LEU A 421 9.31 11.01 -8.11
C LEU A 421 8.05 11.77 -7.70
N VAL A 422 6.89 11.24 -8.06
CA VAL A 422 5.60 11.73 -7.59
C VAL A 422 5.29 11.02 -6.27
N LEU A 423 4.91 11.77 -5.24
CA LEU A 423 4.65 11.21 -3.92
C LEU A 423 3.47 11.87 -3.23
N SER A 424 2.77 11.14 -2.35
CA SER A 424 1.72 11.75 -1.53
C SER A 424 2.30 12.57 -0.38
N GLU A 425 1.55 13.59 0.06
CA GLU A 425 1.93 14.39 1.24
C GLU A 425 2.10 13.54 2.51
N ALA A 426 1.47 12.37 2.60
CA ALA A 426 1.63 11.42 3.70
C ALA A 426 3.10 11.01 3.89
N VAL A 427 3.84 10.77 2.80
CA VAL A 427 5.26 10.41 2.86
C VAL A 427 6.07 11.53 3.50
N VAL A 428 5.75 12.79 3.19
CA VAL A 428 6.43 13.94 3.80
C VAL A 428 6.11 14.01 5.29
N HIS A 429 4.82 13.99 5.66
CA HIS A 429 4.39 14.16 7.04
C HIS A 429 4.91 13.08 7.98
N ARG A 430 4.94 11.82 7.54
CA ARG A 430 5.50 10.70 8.31
C ARG A 430 6.98 10.88 8.64
N ASN A 431 7.75 11.46 7.72
CA ASN A 431 9.18 11.69 7.93
C ASN A 431 9.48 13.01 8.64
N VAL A 432 8.58 14.01 8.54
CA VAL A 432 8.61 15.18 9.43
C VAL A 432 8.40 14.75 10.89
N ALA A 433 7.60 13.72 11.14
CA ALA A 433 7.44 13.16 12.48
C ALA A 433 8.73 12.57 13.07
N LEU A 434 9.72 12.24 12.22
CA LEU A 434 11.07 11.81 12.61
C LEU A 434 12.02 12.99 12.92
N GLY A 435 11.52 14.23 12.85
CA GLY A 435 12.27 15.45 13.17
C GLY A 435 13.00 16.07 11.99
N LEU A 436 12.72 15.63 10.77
CA LEU A 436 13.22 16.25 9.54
C LEU A 436 12.32 17.42 9.11
N GLY A 437 12.89 18.41 8.43
CA GLY A 437 12.13 19.42 7.70
C GLY A 437 11.57 18.88 6.37
N PRO A 438 10.47 19.41 5.83
CA PRO A 438 9.92 18.96 4.55
C PRO A 438 10.95 18.96 3.40
N ALA A 439 11.78 20.00 3.31
CA ALA A 439 12.83 20.08 2.29
C ALA A 439 13.90 18.99 2.46
N GLN A 440 14.30 18.68 3.69
CA GLN A 440 15.26 17.61 4.00
C GLN A 440 14.71 16.23 3.61
N VAL A 441 13.41 16.00 3.86
CA VAL A 441 12.72 14.78 3.42
C VAL A 441 12.76 14.65 1.90
N LEU A 442 12.40 15.72 1.18
CA LEU A 442 12.39 15.70 -0.29
C LEU A 442 13.80 15.51 -0.87
N GLU A 443 14.83 16.11 -0.26
CA GLU A 443 16.21 15.96 -0.70
C GLU A 443 16.73 14.52 -0.50
N ILE A 444 16.44 13.89 0.66
CA ILE A 444 16.78 12.48 0.90
C ILE A 444 16.06 11.57 -0.09
N LEU A 445 14.76 11.80 -0.33
CA LEU A 445 13.98 11.01 -1.29
C LEU A 445 14.53 11.18 -2.71
N GLN A 446 14.85 12.41 -3.11
CA GLN A 446 15.37 12.73 -4.44
C GLN A 446 16.67 11.98 -4.72
N GLN A 447 17.65 12.13 -3.84
CA GLN A 447 18.97 11.50 -3.99
C GLN A 447 18.90 9.99 -3.79
N GLY A 448 18.11 9.54 -2.80
CA GLY A 448 17.95 8.14 -2.45
C GLY A 448 17.31 7.28 -3.54
N PHE A 449 16.28 7.81 -4.20
CA PHE A 449 15.62 7.14 -5.31
C PHE A 449 16.28 7.41 -6.68
N GLY A 450 17.31 8.26 -6.70
CA GLY A 450 18.05 8.61 -7.91
C GLY A 450 17.18 9.33 -8.93
N VAL A 451 16.40 10.33 -8.50
CA VAL A 451 15.54 11.14 -9.37
C VAL A 451 16.02 12.60 -9.43
N ALA A 452 15.58 13.33 -10.45
CA ALA A 452 15.92 14.74 -10.63
C ALA A 452 15.00 15.69 -9.85
N GLU A 453 13.77 15.26 -9.54
CA GLU A 453 12.77 16.09 -8.88
C GLU A 453 11.80 15.23 -8.08
N CYS A 454 11.31 15.77 -6.96
CA CYS A 454 10.19 15.23 -6.19
C CYS A 454 8.97 16.15 -6.32
N VAL A 455 7.82 15.60 -6.68
CA VAL A 455 6.54 16.32 -6.78
C VAL A 455 5.57 15.75 -5.74
N VAL A 456 5.11 16.62 -4.83
CA VAL A 456 4.17 16.22 -3.76
C VAL A 456 2.75 16.46 -4.24
N ILE A 457 1.95 15.40 -4.31
CA ILE A 457 0.54 15.45 -4.65
C ILE A 457 -0.26 15.63 -3.34
N PRO A 458 -1.04 16.72 -3.22
CA PRO A 458 -1.86 16.93 -2.03
C PRO A 458 -3.07 16.00 -2.03
N ALA A 459 -3.61 15.78 -0.83
CA ALA A 459 -4.88 15.14 -0.57
C ALA A 459 -5.06 13.75 -1.19
N ALA A 460 -4.01 12.93 -1.21
CA ALA A 460 -4.08 11.57 -1.76
C ALA A 460 -5.09 10.70 -0.99
N SER A 461 -6.07 10.08 -1.64
CA SER A 461 -7.26 9.44 -1.03
C SER A 461 -7.00 8.22 -0.14
N TYR A 462 -5.89 7.51 -0.35
CA TYR A 462 -5.39 6.49 0.55
C TYR A 462 -3.90 6.28 0.24
N HIS A 463 -3.67 5.75 -0.96
CA HIS A 463 -2.36 5.74 -1.61
C HIS A 463 -2.43 6.54 -2.90
N LEU A 464 -1.27 7.06 -3.33
CA LEU A 464 -1.19 7.83 -4.56
C LEU A 464 -1.62 7.01 -5.79
N ASP A 465 -1.27 5.73 -5.83
CA ASP A 465 -1.62 4.79 -6.88
C ASP A 465 -3.12 4.40 -6.90
N PHE A 466 -3.91 4.86 -5.93
CA PHE A 466 -5.36 4.82 -5.99
C PHE A 466 -5.93 6.03 -6.74
N ASP A 467 -5.26 7.16 -6.71
CA ASP A 467 -5.76 8.42 -7.26
C ASP A 467 -5.38 8.66 -8.70
N LEU A 468 -4.14 8.29 -9.02
CA LEU A 468 -3.59 8.48 -10.33
C LEU A 468 -2.54 7.43 -10.67
N ASN A 469 -2.38 7.20 -11.97
CA ASN A 469 -1.16 6.65 -12.53
C ASN A 469 -0.74 7.52 -13.71
N VAL A 470 0.52 7.42 -14.14
CA VAL A 470 1.06 8.30 -15.17
C VAL A 470 1.74 7.47 -16.24
N ARG A 471 1.53 7.86 -17.50
CA ARG A 471 2.09 7.22 -18.68
C ARG A 471 2.81 8.23 -19.57
N ALA A 472 3.95 7.85 -20.13
CA ALA A 472 4.52 8.58 -21.26
C ALA A 472 3.82 8.15 -22.58
N ILE A 473 3.19 9.10 -23.27
CA ILE A 473 2.46 8.89 -24.55
C ILE A 473 2.82 10.03 -25.50
N ASP A 474 3.25 9.73 -26.72
CA ASP A 474 3.52 10.72 -27.78
C ASP A 474 4.41 11.90 -27.34
N GLY A 475 5.42 11.63 -26.51
CA GLY A 475 6.32 12.65 -26.00
C GLY A 475 5.71 13.56 -24.93
N GLU A 476 4.64 13.14 -24.27
CA GLU A 476 4.00 13.85 -23.14
C GLU A 476 3.72 12.91 -21.97
N LEU A 477 3.66 13.47 -20.76
CA LEU A 477 3.15 12.77 -19.59
C LEU A 477 1.63 12.90 -19.54
N VAL A 478 0.98 11.76 -19.35
CA VAL A 478 -0.48 11.62 -19.27
C VAL A 478 -0.84 11.00 -17.94
N ALA A 479 -1.49 11.78 -17.07
CA ALA A 479 -2.05 11.29 -15.82
C ALA A 479 -3.44 10.72 -16.05
N PHE A 480 -3.66 9.48 -15.67
CA PHE A 480 -4.98 8.88 -15.56
C PHE A 480 -5.51 9.15 -14.16
N VAL A 481 -6.74 9.64 -14.05
CA VAL A 481 -7.39 10.01 -12.78
C VAL A 481 -8.78 9.40 -12.69
N ASN A 482 -9.30 9.27 -11.47
CA ASN A 482 -10.60 8.66 -11.25
C ASN A 482 -11.74 9.55 -11.76
N ASP A 483 -12.78 8.93 -12.30
CA ASP A 483 -14.09 9.52 -12.60
C ASP A 483 -15.21 8.81 -11.82
N PRO A 484 -15.36 9.11 -10.51
CA PRO A 484 -16.38 8.48 -9.66
C PRO A 484 -17.80 8.74 -10.13
N LYS A 485 -18.04 9.88 -10.79
CA LYS A 485 -19.36 10.20 -11.33
C LYS A 485 -19.76 9.21 -12.40
N THR A 486 -18.93 9.07 -13.45
CA THR A 486 -19.26 8.17 -14.55
C THR A 486 -19.33 6.72 -14.09
N ALA A 487 -18.49 6.33 -13.14
CA ALA A 487 -18.55 5.00 -12.54
C ALA A 487 -19.83 4.77 -11.74
N ALA A 488 -20.22 5.70 -10.86
CA ALA A 488 -21.44 5.62 -10.08
C ALA A 488 -22.68 5.52 -10.99
N LEU A 489 -22.78 6.35 -12.03
CA LEU A 489 -23.88 6.26 -13.00
C LEU A 489 -23.92 4.90 -13.71
N THR A 490 -22.77 4.32 -14.05
CA THR A 490 -22.70 2.98 -14.65
C THR A 490 -23.20 1.90 -13.69
N VAL A 491 -22.78 1.96 -12.42
CA VAL A 491 -23.18 1.04 -11.35
C VAL A 491 -24.68 1.15 -11.06
N LEU A 492 -25.22 2.38 -10.99
CA LEU A 492 -26.64 2.61 -10.80
C LEU A 492 -27.47 2.05 -11.97
N GLY A 493 -26.99 2.21 -13.20
CA GLY A 493 -27.59 1.57 -14.38
C GLY A 493 -27.65 0.05 -14.27
N LEU A 494 -26.58 -0.60 -13.80
CA LEU A 494 -26.56 -2.05 -13.54
C LEU A 494 -27.57 -2.46 -12.45
N GLY A 495 -27.74 -1.66 -11.40
CA GLY A 495 -28.76 -1.91 -10.39
C GLY A 495 -30.18 -1.77 -10.91
N ILE A 496 -30.46 -0.79 -11.79
CA ILE A 496 -31.76 -0.68 -12.48
C ILE A 496 -32.03 -1.94 -13.31
N ASP A 497 -31.05 -2.41 -14.09
CA ASP A 497 -31.16 -3.66 -14.85
C ASP A 497 -31.49 -4.86 -13.92
N THR A 498 -30.90 -4.87 -12.73
CA THR A 498 -31.09 -5.93 -11.72
C THR A 498 -32.49 -5.90 -11.12
N PHE A 499 -32.98 -4.72 -10.71
CA PHE A 499 -34.33 -4.58 -10.19
C PHE A 499 -35.40 -4.93 -11.24
N GLU A 500 -35.18 -4.57 -12.51
CA GLU A 500 -36.05 -4.97 -13.62
C GLU A 500 -36.03 -6.49 -13.81
N HIS A 501 -34.84 -7.11 -13.86
CA HIS A 501 -34.69 -8.55 -14.06
C HIS A 501 -35.40 -9.38 -12.97
N HIS A 502 -35.33 -8.94 -11.72
CA HIS A 502 -35.97 -9.60 -10.59
C HIS A 502 -37.43 -9.17 -10.36
N GLY A 503 -38.01 -8.32 -11.22
CA GLY A 503 -39.41 -7.92 -11.16
C GLY A 503 -39.76 -6.95 -10.02
N TRP A 504 -38.77 -6.25 -9.45
CA TRP A 504 -39.00 -5.21 -8.44
C TRP A 504 -39.55 -3.92 -9.05
N ILE A 505 -39.25 -3.70 -10.34
CA ILE A 505 -39.81 -2.63 -11.16
C ILE A 505 -40.20 -3.18 -12.53
N ASP A 506 -41.18 -2.56 -13.18
CA ASP A 506 -41.53 -2.89 -14.57
C ASP A 506 -40.57 -2.25 -15.58
N ALA A 507 -40.62 -2.73 -16.83
CA ALA A 507 -39.77 -2.23 -17.91
C ALA A 507 -39.96 -0.74 -18.20
N GLY A 508 -41.18 -0.20 -18.01
CA GLY A 508 -41.45 1.21 -18.19
C GLY A 508 -40.78 2.08 -17.13
N ALA A 509 -40.80 1.63 -15.87
CA ALA A 509 -40.09 2.25 -14.76
C ALA A 509 -38.58 2.18 -14.95
N ALA A 510 -38.05 1.05 -15.41
CA ALA A 510 -36.62 0.90 -15.72
C ALA A 510 -36.17 1.87 -16.83
N VAL A 511 -36.95 2.01 -17.92
CA VAL A 511 -36.66 2.99 -18.98
C VAL A 511 -36.65 4.43 -18.45
N ARG A 512 -37.64 4.81 -17.64
CA ARG A 512 -37.69 6.14 -17.02
C ARG A 512 -36.48 6.39 -16.12
N LEU A 513 -36.18 5.47 -15.22
CA LEU A 513 -35.02 5.56 -14.33
C LEU A 513 -33.70 5.71 -15.09
N ARG A 514 -33.48 4.96 -16.18
CA ARG A 514 -32.27 5.10 -17.01
C ARG A 514 -32.19 6.45 -17.72
N TYR A 515 -33.33 6.98 -18.19
CA TYR A 515 -33.40 8.30 -18.79
C TYR A 515 -33.05 9.39 -17.76
N ASP A 516 -33.71 9.33 -16.60
CA ASP A 516 -33.55 10.29 -15.52
C ASP A 516 -32.14 10.24 -14.89
N LEU A 517 -31.46 9.09 -14.95
CA LEU A 517 -30.10 8.93 -14.40
C LEU A 517 -29.08 9.88 -15.05
N ASN A 518 -29.34 10.32 -16.28
CA ASN A 518 -28.51 11.28 -17.00
C ASN A 518 -28.98 12.75 -16.86
N GLY A 519 -30.09 13.02 -16.15
CA GLY A 519 -30.69 14.35 -16.04
C GLY A 519 -31.20 14.69 -14.63
N GLU A 520 -32.22 13.98 -14.15
CA GLU A 520 -32.91 14.23 -12.88
C GLU A 520 -32.35 13.39 -11.71
N GLY A 521 -31.07 13.61 -11.36
CA GLY A 521 -30.37 12.80 -10.35
C GLY A 521 -31.07 12.68 -8.99
N ARG A 522 -31.86 13.70 -8.57
CA ARG A 522 -32.62 13.66 -7.30
C ARG A 522 -33.76 12.63 -7.32
N LEU A 523 -34.55 12.61 -8.39
CA LEU A 523 -35.68 11.70 -8.52
C LEU A 523 -35.20 10.25 -8.56
N VAL A 524 -34.15 10.00 -9.34
CA VAL A 524 -33.52 8.68 -9.44
C VAL A 524 -32.95 8.24 -8.11
N HIS A 525 -32.22 9.12 -7.41
CA HIS A 525 -31.71 8.80 -6.09
C HIS A 525 -32.86 8.41 -5.15
N GLN A 526 -33.93 9.21 -5.06
CA GLN A 526 -35.07 8.90 -4.22
C GLN A 526 -35.68 7.52 -4.53
N GLN A 527 -35.98 7.24 -5.81
CA GLN A 527 -36.60 5.98 -6.21
C GLN A 527 -35.70 4.78 -5.95
N LEU A 528 -34.40 4.88 -6.26
CA LEU A 528 -33.46 3.80 -5.99
C LEU A 528 -33.24 3.60 -4.48
N SER A 529 -33.19 4.68 -3.69
CA SER A 529 -33.13 4.60 -2.22
C SER A 529 -34.39 3.98 -1.60
N GLU A 530 -35.56 4.15 -2.22
CA GLU A 530 -36.79 3.47 -1.79
C GLU A 530 -36.72 1.96 -2.08
N LEU A 531 -36.23 1.59 -3.27
CA LEU A 531 -36.01 0.18 -3.64
C LEU A 531 -34.99 -0.50 -2.72
N THR A 532 -33.88 0.17 -2.40
CA THR A 532 -32.87 -0.41 -1.48
C THR A 532 -33.41 -0.56 -0.07
N ARG A 533 -34.14 0.44 0.45
CA ARG A 533 -34.77 0.35 1.77
C ARG A 533 -35.74 -0.82 1.89
N ALA A 534 -36.44 -1.20 0.82
CA ALA A 534 -37.31 -2.38 0.81
C ALA A 534 -36.54 -3.73 0.92
N GLY A 535 -35.23 -3.71 0.68
CA GLY A 535 -34.31 -4.83 0.89
C GLY A 535 -33.80 -5.00 2.33
N LEU A 536 -34.08 -4.04 3.23
CA LEU A 536 -33.69 -4.12 4.63
C LEU A 536 -34.58 -5.10 5.42
N GLY A 537 -33.96 -5.89 6.29
CA GLY A 537 -34.61 -6.73 7.29
C GLY A 537 -34.95 -5.98 8.57
N SER A 538 -35.52 -6.68 9.55
CA SER A 538 -35.95 -6.09 10.84
C SER A 538 -34.80 -5.54 11.68
N GLU A 539 -33.61 -6.12 11.55
CA GLU A 539 -32.39 -5.72 12.26
C GLU A 539 -31.66 -4.54 11.59
N GLY A 540 -32.24 -3.98 10.51
CA GLY A 540 -31.59 -2.92 9.73
C GLY A 540 -30.44 -3.41 8.85
N TRP A 541 -30.28 -4.73 8.68
CA TRP A 541 -29.32 -5.34 7.74
C TRP A 541 -30.03 -5.68 6.43
N TYR A 542 -29.32 -5.61 5.32
CA TYR A 542 -29.85 -6.06 4.03
C TYR A 542 -30.01 -7.57 4.03
N ARG A 543 -31.18 -8.04 3.59
CA ARG A 543 -31.48 -9.47 3.56
C ARG A 543 -30.62 -10.22 2.55
N THR A 544 -30.26 -11.47 2.84
CA THR A 544 -29.44 -12.29 1.94
C THR A 544 -30.10 -12.49 0.57
N ASP A 545 -31.42 -12.62 0.52
CA ASP A 545 -32.19 -12.79 -0.72
C ASP A 545 -32.08 -11.55 -1.63
N PHE A 546 -32.14 -10.35 -1.03
CA PHE A 546 -31.95 -9.08 -1.71
C PHE A 546 -30.53 -8.91 -2.24
N ALA A 547 -29.53 -9.16 -1.40
CA ALA A 547 -28.12 -9.05 -1.81
C ALA A 547 -27.80 -10.01 -2.96
N THR A 548 -28.35 -11.23 -2.94
CA THR A 548 -28.12 -12.26 -3.97
C THR A 548 -28.54 -11.81 -5.38
N MET A 549 -29.42 -10.82 -5.53
CA MET A 549 -29.78 -10.25 -6.82
C MET A 549 -28.58 -9.57 -7.51
N PHE A 550 -27.64 -9.04 -6.75
CA PHE A 550 -26.45 -8.31 -7.25
C PHE A 550 -25.31 -9.25 -7.68
N ARG A 551 -25.64 -10.48 -8.08
CA ARG A 551 -24.68 -11.52 -8.41
C ARG A 551 -24.85 -11.94 -9.87
N ALA A 552 -23.79 -11.90 -10.68
CA ALA A 552 -23.90 -12.42 -12.05
C ALA A 552 -23.79 -13.96 -12.10
N ASN A 553 -23.00 -14.56 -11.21
CA ASN A 553 -22.77 -16.01 -11.17
C ASN A 553 -22.18 -16.46 -9.82
N GLY A 554 -21.96 -17.77 -9.67
CA GLY A 554 -21.45 -18.41 -8.46
C GLY A 554 -20.06 -17.96 -7.95
N VAL A 555 -19.26 -17.20 -8.69
CA VAL A 555 -17.96 -16.69 -8.22
C VAL A 555 -18.02 -15.24 -7.72
N ASP A 556 -19.12 -14.54 -7.96
CA ASP A 556 -19.30 -13.16 -7.47
C ASP A 556 -19.68 -13.17 -5.98
N ALA A 557 -19.23 -12.18 -5.23
CA ALA A 557 -19.70 -11.91 -3.88
C ALA A 557 -20.86 -10.91 -3.92
N ALA A 558 -22.07 -11.41 -3.66
CA ALA A 558 -23.29 -10.65 -3.83
C ALA A 558 -23.40 -9.47 -2.85
N ASP A 559 -22.96 -9.68 -1.60
CA ASP A 559 -22.87 -8.64 -0.58
C ASP A 559 -21.90 -7.55 -0.99
N GLY A 560 -20.70 -7.91 -1.46
CA GLY A 560 -19.70 -6.94 -1.94
C GLY A 560 -20.25 -6.07 -3.07
N ASN A 561 -20.96 -6.67 -4.03
CA ASN A 561 -21.60 -5.93 -5.11
C ASN A 561 -22.73 -5.02 -4.61
N LEU A 562 -23.59 -5.48 -3.70
CA LEU A 562 -24.60 -4.61 -3.11
C LEU A 562 -23.96 -3.37 -2.46
N LYS A 563 -22.88 -3.54 -1.70
CA LYS A 563 -22.19 -2.42 -1.03
C LYS A 563 -21.61 -1.39 -2.02
N VAL A 564 -21.02 -1.85 -3.12
CA VAL A 564 -20.56 -0.98 -4.22
C VAL A 564 -21.73 -0.20 -4.82
N PHE A 565 -22.90 -0.84 -4.99
CA PHE A 565 -24.11 -0.17 -5.48
C PHE A 565 -24.63 0.89 -4.49
N LEU A 566 -24.61 0.62 -3.18
CA LEU A 566 -24.99 1.59 -2.15
C LEU A 566 -24.03 2.79 -2.13
N LEU A 567 -22.73 2.57 -2.28
CA LEU A 567 -21.75 3.64 -2.43
C LEU A 567 -22.03 4.51 -3.67
N ALA A 568 -22.41 3.91 -4.79
CA ALA A 568 -22.77 4.67 -6.00
C ALA A 568 -23.99 5.58 -5.78
N LEU A 569 -24.97 5.16 -4.95
CA LEU A 569 -26.09 6.02 -4.54
C LEU A 569 -25.61 7.21 -3.71
N ASP A 570 -24.71 6.96 -2.75
CA ASP A 570 -24.19 8.01 -1.88
C ASP A 570 -23.30 9.01 -2.64
N ILE A 571 -22.52 8.55 -3.63
CA ILE A 571 -21.78 9.43 -4.55
C ILE A 571 -22.75 10.32 -5.34
N LEU A 572 -23.85 9.76 -5.84
CA LEU A 572 -24.88 10.54 -6.54
C LEU A 572 -25.51 11.59 -5.59
N GLU A 573 -25.86 11.20 -4.36
CA GLU A 573 -26.42 12.10 -3.35
C GLU A 573 -25.46 13.25 -2.99
N SER A 574 -24.17 12.94 -2.81
CA SER A 574 -23.14 13.93 -2.47
C SER A 574 -23.05 15.07 -3.49
N ARG A 575 -23.46 14.81 -4.74
CA ARG A 575 -23.43 15.77 -5.85
C ARG A 575 -24.74 16.52 -6.04
N LEU A 576 -25.79 16.22 -5.29
CA LEU A 576 -27.03 16.98 -5.31
C LEU A 576 -26.83 18.34 -4.60
N PRO A 577 -27.38 19.45 -5.13
CA PRO A 577 -27.15 20.79 -4.61
C PRO A 577 -27.77 21.02 -3.22
N ASP A 578 -28.92 20.42 -2.92
CA ASP A 578 -29.57 20.52 -1.61
C ASP A 578 -29.56 19.15 -0.93
N LEU A 579 -28.75 19.00 0.11
CA LEU A 579 -29.13 18.07 1.17
C LEU A 579 -30.24 18.78 1.94
N PRO A 580 -31.41 18.16 2.16
CA PRO A 580 -32.40 18.73 3.06
C PRO A 580 -31.69 19.05 4.38
N THR A 581 -31.67 20.33 4.78
CA THR A 581 -31.14 20.75 6.09
C THR A 581 -31.85 20.01 7.23
N ALA A 582 -33.04 19.46 6.97
CA ALA A 582 -33.82 18.59 7.83
C ALA A 582 -33.71 17.08 7.51
N HIS A 583 -32.58 16.57 6.98
CA HIS A 583 -32.39 15.11 6.98
C HIS A 583 -32.47 14.60 8.43
N PRO A 584 -33.37 13.65 8.74
CA PRO A 584 -33.68 13.27 10.14
C PRO A 584 -32.48 12.62 10.84
N ASP A 585 -31.58 12.01 10.07
CA ASP A 585 -30.33 11.44 10.56
C ASP A 585 -29.17 12.43 10.42
N ALA A 586 -28.67 12.92 11.56
CA ALA A 586 -27.53 13.81 11.63
C ALA A 586 -26.22 13.13 11.21
N GLY A 587 -26.05 11.82 11.49
CA GLY A 587 -24.87 11.05 11.12
C GLY A 587 -24.70 10.96 9.61
N ARG A 588 -25.78 10.62 8.89
CA ARG A 588 -25.78 10.60 7.42
C ARG A 588 -25.40 11.94 6.79
N ARG A 589 -25.82 13.08 7.36
CA ARG A 589 -25.40 14.41 6.83
C ARG A 589 -23.90 14.62 6.93
N VAL A 590 -23.29 14.27 8.06
CA VAL A 590 -21.84 14.42 8.26
C VAL A 590 -21.10 13.51 7.27
N TYR A 591 -21.60 12.30 7.06
CA TYR A 591 -21.08 11.36 6.06
C TYR A 591 -21.14 11.88 4.62
N ILE A 592 -22.29 12.38 4.15
CA ILE A 592 -22.38 12.93 2.80
C ILE A 592 -21.48 14.17 2.63
N GLU A 593 -21.34 15.00 3.68
CA GLU A 593 -20.41 16.13 3.61
C GLU A 593 -18.94 15.71 3.60
N ALA A 594 -18.57 14.60 4.25
CA ALA A 594 -17.24 14.00 4.13
C ALA A 594 -16.97 13.54 2.68
N LEU A 595 -17.93 12.86 2.04
CA LEU A 595 -17.82 12.50 0.62
C LEU A 595 -17.64 13.73 -0.29
N ARG A 596 -18.37 14.81 -0.02
CA ARG A 596 -18.22 16.08 -0.74
C ARG A 596 -16.85 16.71 -0.55
N ARG A 597 -16.30 16.66 0.66
CA ARG A 597 -14.93 17.13 0.94
C ARG A 597 -13.90 16.32 0.17
N LEU A 598 -14.01 14.99 0.14
CA LEU A 598 -13.12 14.14 -0.65
C LEU A 598 -13.24 14.42 -2.16
N ASP A 599 -14.45 14.64 -2.70
CA ASP A 599 -14.63 14.99 -4.10
C ASP A 599 -13.99 16.36 -4.44
N ARG A 600 -14.15 17.36 -3.57
CA ARG A 600 -13.46 18.66 -3.72
C ARG A 600 -11.95 18.52 -3.67
N ALA A 601 -11.43 17.70 -2.76
CA ALA A 601 -10.01 17.43 -2.64
C ALA A 601 -9.44 16.75 -3.90
N ARG A 602 -10.17 15.80 -4.47
CA ARG A 602 -9.84 15.13 -5.74
C ARG A 602 -9.84 16.10 -6.92
N LEU A 603 -10.79 17.04 -7.00
CA LEU A 603 -10.80 18.07 -8.04
C LEU A 603 -9.61 19.03 -7.90
N ALA A 604 -9.25 19.42 -6.67
CA ALA A 604 -8.06 20.23 -6.42
C ALA A 604 -6.77 19.49 -6.81
N GLN A 605 -6.68 18.19 -6.50
CA GLN A 605 -5.58 17.32 -6.92
C GLN A 605 -5.48 17.24 -8.45
N LEU A 606 -6.60 17.08 -9.15
CA LEU A 606 -6.67 17.11 -10.61
C LEU A 606 -6.15 18.44 -11.18
N ASP A 607 -6.55 19.57 -10.60
CA ASP A 607 -6.09 20.88 -11.06
C ASP A 607 -4.61 21.10 -10.77
N PHE A 608 -4.10 20.59 -9.64
CA PHE A 608 -2.68 20.54 -9.36
C PHE A 608 -1.92 19.74 -10.44
N VAL A 609 -2.39 18.53 -10.79
CA VAL A 609 -1.76 17.69 -11.83
C VAL A 609 -1.74 18.39 -13.18
N LYS A 610 -2.84 19.07 -13.57
CA LYS A 610 -2.86 19.90 -14.79
C LYS A 610 -1.85 21.05 -14.73
N SER A 611 -1.67 21.67 -13.57
CA SER A 611 -0.70 22.76 -13.38
C SER A 611 0.76 22.34 -13.63
N LEU A 612 1.07 21.04 -13.53
CA LEU A 612 2.37 20.48 -13.89
C LEU A 612 2.61 20.40 -15.41
N GLY A 613 1.60 20.78 -16.22
CA GLY A 613 1.62 20.69 -17.67
C GLY A 613 1.29 19.30 -18.20
N TRP A 614 0.81 18.39 -17.34
CA TRP A 614 0.47 17.03 -17.74
C TRP A 614 -0.92 16.96 -18.35
N ARG A 615 -1.07 16.10 -19.36
CA ARG A 615 -2.38 15.82 -19.94
C ARG A 615 -3.14 14.91 -18.99
N VAL A 616 -4.42 15.21 -18.73
CA VAL A 616 -5.23 14.38 -17.83
C VAL A 616 -6.30 13.60 -18.58
N LYS A 617 -6.47 12.33 -18.22
CA LYS A 617 -7.49 11.42 -18.75
C LYS A 617 -8.29 10.79 -17.62
N ALA A 618 -9.60 10.95 -17.67
CA ALA A 618 -10.49 10.42 -16.66
C ALA A 618 -10.84 8.95 -16.98
N VAL A 619 -10.82 8.08 -15.97
CA VAL A 619 -11.16 6.66 -16.05
C VAL A 619 -12.34 6.40 -15.09
N PRO A 620 -13.46 5.83 -15.56
CA PRO A 620 -14.57 5.48 -14.67
C PRO A 620 -14.14 4.51 -13.57
N SER A 621 -13.94 5.05 -12.36
CA SER A 621 -13.48 4.33 -11.16
C SER A 621 -14.14 4.95 -9.92
N MET A 622 -14.47 4.13 -8.92
CA MET A 622 -14.92 4.59 -7.59
C MET A 622 -13.86 4.18 -6.56
N PRO A 623 -12.81 4.98 -6.35
CA PRO A 623 -11.67 4.60 -5.51
C PRO A 623 -11.98 4.63 -4.00
N ASP A 624 -13.24 4.90 -3.61
CA ASP A 624 -13.60 5.19 -2.23
C ASP A 624 -13.64 3.90 -1.39
N LEU A 625 -12.56 3.70 -0.62
CA LEU A 625 -12.44 2.84 0.56
C LEU A 625 -12.89 1.37 0.39
N SER A 626 -13.45 0.74 1.43
CA SER A 626 -13.64 -0.74 1.57
C SER A 626 -14.47 -1.39 0.47
N HIS A 627 -15.22 -0.59 -0.27
CA HIS A 627 -16.19 -1.04 -1.26
C HIS A 627 -16.00 -0.35 -2.61
N GLY A 628 -14.77 0.12 -2.88
CA GLY A 628 -14.41 0.78 -4.12
C GLY A 628 -14.15 -0.18 -5.29
N ILE A 629 -14.20 0.37 -6.50
CA ILE A 629 -13.67 -0.25 -7.72
C ILE A 629 -12.65 0.69 -8.35
N ASN A 630 -11.38 0.29 -8.33
CA ASN A 630 -10.27 1.12 -8.78
C ASN A 630 -9.50 0.49 -9.95
N TYR A 631 -9.67 1.07 -11.14
CA TYR A 631 -8.97 0.66 -12.36
C TYR A 631 -7.60 1.32 -12.55
N LEU A 632 -7.25 2.32 -11.73
CA LEU A 632 -5.97 3.03 -11.79
C LEU A 632 -4.86 2.31 -11.03
N ASN A 633 -5.21 1.46 -10.06
CA ASN A 633 -4.27 0.65 -9.29
C ASN A 633 -3.75 -0.57 -10.10
N GLY A 634 -3.30 -0.31 -11.33
CA GLY A 634 -2.74 -1.26 -12.28
C GLY A 634 -1.30 -0.93 -12.65
N ILE A 635 -0.76 -1.68 -13.60
CA ILE A 635 0.66 -1.61 -13.96
C ILE A 635 0.82 -1.25 -15.44
N HIS A 636 1.56 -0.19 -15.73
CA HIS A 636 1.99 0.13 -17.09
C HIS A 636 3.19 -0.72 -17.50
N HIS A 637 3.18 -1.18 -18.74
CA HIS A 637 4.35 -1.78 -19.40
C HIS A 637 4.47 -1.27 -20.83
N ARG A 638 5.60 -1.46 -21.49
CA ARG A 638 5.86 -0.90 -22.84
C ARG A 638 4.71 -1.10 -23.81
N ALA A 639 4.20 -2.32 -23.95
CA ALA A 639 3.12 -2.64 -24.88
C ALA A 639 1.69 -2.33 -24.40
N GLY A 640 1.48 -1.88 -23.16
CA GLY A 640 0.12 -1.71 -22.66
C GLY A 640 -0.04 -1.46 -21.17
N TYR A 641 -1.17 -1.94 -20.63
CA TYR A 641 -1.59 -1.73 -19.25
C TYR A 641 -2.25 -3.00 -18.68
N ILE A 642 -1.78 -3.42 -17.52
CA ILE A 642 -2.37 -4.49 -16.73
C ILE A 642 -3.41 -3.83 -15.82
N MET A 643 -4.66 -3.91 -16.26
CA MET A 643 -5.80 -3.25 -15.63
C MET A 643 -6.43 -4.15 -14.56
N PRO A 644 -6.62 -3.67 -13.32
CA PRO A 644 -7.53 -4.29 -12.36
C PRO A 644 -8.91 -4.48 -12.97
N ALA A 645 -9.57 -5.59 -12.69
CA ALA A 645 -10.93 -5.83 -13.13
C ALA A 645 -11.72 -6.47 -12.00
N HIS A 646 -13.00 -6.11 -11.91
CA HIS A 646 -13.89 -6.71 -10.94
C HIS A 646 -14.61 -7.94 -11.53
N GLY A 647 -14.91 -7.91 -12.83
CA GLY A 647 -15.62 -8.98 -13.52
C GLY A 647 -17.06 -9.18 -13.04
N GLY A 648 -17.65 -10.30 -13.46
CA GLY A 648 -18.98 -10.69 -13.02
C GLY A 648 -20.02 -9.59 -13.26
N PHE A 649 -20.74 -9.24 -12.19
CA PHE A 649 -21.75 -8.18 -12.17
C PHE A 649 -21.27 -6.83 -12.72
N TYR A 650 -20.00 -6.47 -12.49
CA TYR A 650 -19.42 -5.18 -12.91
C TYR A 650 -18.69 -5.21 -14.24
N GLY A 651 -18.84 -6.27 -15.05
CA GLY A 651 -18.17 -6.38 -16.35
C GLY A 651 -18.45 -5.21 -17.33
N LYS A 652 -19.61 -4.54 -17.23
CA LYS A 652 -19.88 -3.33 -18.03
C LYS A 652 -18.97 -2.15 -17.62
N LEU A 653 -18.71 -2.00 -16.32
CA LEU A 653 -17.81 -0.97 -15.81
C LEU A 653 -16.36 -1.29 -16.17
N ASP A 654 -15.94 -2.56 -16.07
CA ASP A 654 -14.61 -3.01 -16.54
C ASP A 654 -14.37 -2.58 -18.00
N LEU A 655 -15.37 -2.81 -18.88
CA LEU A 655 -15.28 -2.45 -20.28
C LEU A 655 -15.24 -0.93 -20.49
N ALA A 656 -15.97 -0.15 -19.69
CA ALA A 656 -15.93 1.31 -19.76
C ALA A 656 -14.55 1.87 -19.40
N ALA A 657 -13.92 1.31 -18.35
CA ALA A 657 -12.55 1.65 -17.96
C ALA A 657 -11.53 1.21 -19.02
N GLU A 658 -11.63 -0.01 -19.55
CA GLU A 658 -10.78 -0.51 -20.65
C GLU A 658 -10.83 0.42 -21.86
N ASN A 659 -12.03 0.85 -22.26
CA ASN A 659 -12.22 1.77 -23.37
C ASN A 659 -11.60 3.16 -23.10
N ALA A 660 -11.62 3.64 -21.85
CA ALA A 660 -10.95 4.88 -21.49
C ALA A 660 -9.42 4.77 -21.65
N PHE A 661 -8.83 3.66 -21.22
CA PHE A 661 -7.41 3.38 -21.43
C PHE A 661 -7.06 3.22 -22.90
N ARG A 662 -7.80 2.41 -23.68
CA ARG A 662 -7.56 2.22 -25.13
C ARG A 662 -7.58 3.53 -25.90
N ARG A 663 -8.57 4.41 -25.63
CA ARG A 663 -8.64 5.73 -26.27
C ARG A 663 -7.45 6.64 -25.95
N ALA A 664 -6.83 6.47 -24.78
CA ALA A 664 -5.71 7.29 -24.36
C ALA A 664 -4.34 6.72 -24.79
N LEU A 665 -4.17 5.40 -24.67
CA LEU A 665 -2.94 4.66 -24.97
C LEU A 665 -2.80 4.29 -26.45
N GLY A 666 -3.89 4.33 -27.21
CA GLY A 666 -3.98 3.90 -28.60
C GLY A 666 -4.63 2.52 -28.76
N GLU A 667 -5.30 2.29 -29.88
CA GLU A 667 -6.07 1.05 -30.16
C GLU A 667 -5.22 -0.22 -30.14
N ASN A 668 -3.92 -0.10 -30.39
CA ASN A 668 -2.97 -1.21 -30.38
C ASN A 668 -2.40 -1.52 -28.98
N ALA A 669 -2.68 -0.68 -27.97
CA ALA A 669 -2.21 -0.93 -26.61
C ALA A 669 -2.89 -2.18 -26.04
N GLY A 670 -2.08 -3.12 -25.53
CA GLY A 670 -2.59 -4.32 -24.87
C GLY A 670 -3.19 -3.97 -23.52
N ILE A 671 -4.52 -4.04 -23.38
CA ILE A 671 -5.16 -3.95 -22.06
C ILE A 671 -5.42 -5.35 -21.54
N GLN A 672 -4.64 -5.75 -20.53
CA GLN A 672 -4.82 -7.04 -19.87
C GLN A 672 -5.65 -6.85 -18.60
N ARG A 673 -6.88 -7.37 -18.59
CA ARG A 673 -7.72 -7.40 -17.39
C ARG A 673 -7.26 -8.49 -16.42
N ILE A 674 -7.04 -8.12 -15.17
CA ILE A 674 -6.77 -9.03 -14.05
C ILE A 674 -7.94 -8.97 -13.09
N GLN A 675 -8.67 -10.07 -12.96
CA GLN A 675 -9.74 -10.21 -11.99
C GLN A 675 -9.14 -10.14 -10.59
N CYS A 676 -9.52 -9.12 -9.81
CA CYS A 676 -8.95 -8.85 -8.49
C CYS A 676 -9.98 -8.27 -7.50
N ALA A 677 -11.26 -8.61 -7.66
CA ALA A 677 -12.35 -8.10 -6.83
C ALA A 677 -12.13 -8.30 -5.32
N GLU A 678 -11.60 -9.46 -4.91
CA GLU A 678 -11.33 -9.73 -3.48
C GLU A 678 -10.18 -8.87 -2.92
N LEU A 679 -9.15 -8.58 -3.74
CA LEU A 679 -8.13 -7.62 -3.32
C LEU A 679 -8.70 -6.20 -3.20
N GLN A 680 -9.59 -5.79 -4.12
CA GLN A 680 -10.22 -4.46 -4.09
C GLN A 680 -11.06 -4.26 -2.82
N ARG A 681 -11.73 -5.30 -2.32
CA ARG A 681 -12.43 -5.26 -1.03
C ARG A 681 -11.50 -5.17 0.19
N LYS A 682 -10.21 -5.46 0.01
CA LYS A 682 -9.17 -5.36 1.04
C LYS A 682 -8.31 -4.09 0.86
N TYR A 683 -8.81 -3.06 0.16
CA TYR A 683 -8.12 -1.80 -0.09
C TYR A 683 -6.83 -1.92 -0.93
N GLY A 684 -6.80 -2.85 -1.89
CA GLY A 684 -5.69 -2.93 -2.84
C GLY A 684 -6.14 -3.44 -4.21
N ALA A 685 -5.26 -3.40 -5.21
CA ALA A 685 -5.53 -4.09 -6.47
C ALA A 685 -4.25 -4.70 -7.03
N VAL A 686 -4.11 -4.71 -8.36
CA VAL A 686 -2.98 -5.33 -9.04
C VAL A 686 -1.67 -4.65 -8.68
N HIS A 687 -1.65 -3.32 -8.62
CA HIS A 687 -0.45 -2.55 -8.32
C HIS A 687 -0.01 -2.72 -6.87
N CYS A 688 -0.93 -2.70 -5.90
CA CYS A 688 -0.59 -3.01 -4.50
C CYS A 688 0.00 -4.41 -4.33
N ALA A 689 -0.47 -5.37 -5.12
CA ALA A 689 -0.09 -6.78 -4.98
C ALA A 689 1.22 -7.18 -5.66
N ALA A 690 1.78 -6.31 -6.51
CA ALA A 690 2.94 -6.64 -7.32
C ALA A 690 3.89 -5.46 -7.47
N ALA A 691 5.17 -5.69 -7.17
CA ALA A 691 6.25 -4.77 -7.53
C ALA A 691 6.92 -5.26 -8.82
N VAL A 692 6.97 -4.40 -9.85
CA VAL A 692 7.49 -4.75 -11.18
C VAL A 692 8.84 -4.11 -11.46
N PHE A 693 9.69 -4.86 -12.16
CA PHE A 693 11.06 -4.46 -12.49
C PHE A 693 11.25 -4.45 -14.01
N PRO A 694 12.06 -3.50 -14.54
CA PRO A 694 12.29 -3.41 -15.97
C PRO A 694 13.05 -4.64 -16.49
N ALA A 695 12.74 -5.07 -17.71
CA ALA A 695 13.55 -6.06 -18.40
C ALA A 695 14.94 -5.49 -18.72
N PHE A 696 15.97 -6.31 -18.51
CA PHE A 696 17.30 -6.05 -19.07
C PHE A 696 17.40 -6.71 -20.44
N ASP A 697 18.21 -6.13 -21.33
CA ASP A 697 18.55 -6.78 -22.59
C ASP A 697 19.24 -8.12 -22.25
N ARG A 698 18.54 -9.24 -22.47
CA ARG A 698 19.13 -10.55 -22.29
C ARG A 698 20.19 -10.76 -23.37
N PRO A 699 21.40 -11.22 -23.03
CA PRO A 699 22.34 -11.69 -24.05
C PRO A 699 21.64 -12.75 -24.91
N ALA A 700 21.73 -12.63 -26.23
CA ALA A 700 21.15 -13.62 -27.12
C ALA A 700 21.82 -14.99 -26.90
N GLY A 701 21.18 -15.91 -26.18
CA GLY A 701 21.72 -17.26 -25.96
C GLY A 701 21.23 -18.07 -24.75
N ASP A 702 20.48 -17.50 -23.81
CA ASP A 702 19.95 -18.21 -22.62
C ASP A 702 18.58 -18.89 -22.82
#